data_AF-A0A1Q7NAP3-F1
#
_entry.id   AF-A0A1Q7NAP3-F1
#
_cell.length_a   1.000
_cell.length_b   1.000
_cell.length_c   1.000
_cell.angle_alpha   90.00
_cell.angle_beta   90.00
_cell.angle_gamma   90.00
#
_symmetry.space_group_name_H-M   'P 1'
#
loop_
_entity.id
_entity.type
_entity.pdbx_description
1 polymer ?
#
loop_
_entity_poly.entity_id
_entity_poly.type
_entity_poly.pdbx_seq_one_letter_code
_entity_poly.pdbx_strand_id
1 'polypeptide(L)'
;YKIYRSTNSGAETLLATVGNVSSYADTGLTKGVTYFYKVSAVNSVGESPKSNEISAAAASQTSLAKNIKHVVVIVQENHTFDNYFGTYPGANGINNNTAVPVAQNSTILVKSFHLLGPPSWVCGHYLACARIAYDNGKMDGFVWANSNYSMGYYDSTNIPYYWGYASKFVLFDNYFSSVMSDSTPNHLYLMAAQSGNITSNPLPGYPLQKITTIWDELNSKHISWKYYPDEGNQLARLTEFNESSINNNIAPLSQFFSDVANKNLPDVVMMLPTPSEHPPEDPANGEHRVVSLVNAIMQSDYWNSTAIFITWDDWGNWYDHVPPPQVGKFGDGFRVPLLILSPYAKEGFIDHTQSEHSSIPKFIEALFSLSSLTQRDAVANDLTEAFDFSQSPRAPLVLPGPYIPDHYPLTLVRSSSTALASSANPSTVGQSVTLTATVSPSTATGIVQFNYTDTTQPTILGRGTLSAGTATYSTSLLSVGSHNIVASYLGDINYPPNTSAGIAQTVISPVISNPCQLPPTTGNWIIGASCTLATSTTAPANVIVQSGVTLTINSGVTLTINSGVSITNSGIISSTGTISNSGTINNSGYVGNGGTITNNSGGTITNSGTISSYGIISNSGTITNNSSGTITNYNGGKINNISGGTITNNSGGTITNNSGTITNSGTISNLGTISGTGTIKSALTSITNTGTITDPVTIPNTTLSSSYTPSFPMVVPFGVILTINSGQILTINSGISFSNSGYITNSGTISNSGTLNNSGYLWNGGTISNNSGSTISNSGTINSYGTISNSGTLNNSGYLGNGGTITNNSGSTISNSGTINSYGTIFNSGTINNTSTIINNVYNNNSDAKIINSGNISGTGRIISTPFFNRNSITNTGTITDPVTIPNTILSSSYTPSFPLIVPSGVTFTIPSGQTLTINSGISISNSGTISNSGTISNLGTISGTGTIKSALTSITNTGTITDPVTIPNTILVSNYTASFPVIVPAGVTLTINSGQTLTINSGASISNSGYLKNIGTITNSGSISNSGYIGNGGTITNLSGGTISNSGTINSYGTISNSGTVTNNSGGTIKNYSGGKINNNSSGIISNSGTVDNTSTVYEHCGSTYSGSLPSPNALTSVCP
;
A
#
# COMPACT_ATOMS: atom_id res chain seq x y z
N TYR A 1 -37.18 0.78 -12.74
CA TYR A 1 -38.46 0.76 -11.97
C TYR A 1 -39.19 2.09 -12.12
N LYS A 2 -40.49 2.14 -11.84
CA LYS A 2 -41.24 3.39 -11.61
C LYS A 2 -41.58 3.51 -10.13
N ILE A 3 -41.45 4.72 -9.59
CA ILE A 3 -41.75 5.08 -8.21
C ILE A 3 -42.98 5.96 -8.22
N TYR A 4 -43.98 5.63 -7.40
CA TYR A 4 -45.21 6.39 -7.23
C TYR A 4 -45.27 6.97 -5.80
N ARG A 5 -45.76 8.20 -5.65
CA ARG A 5 -45.91 8.90 -4.36
C ARG A 5 -47.27 9.60 -4.22
N SER A 6 -47.77 9.67 -2.98
CA SER A 6 -48.87 10.55 -2.55
C SER A 6 -48.64 11.03 -1.11
N THR A 7 -49.37 12.07 -0.67
CA THR A 7 -49.55 12.44 0.75
C THR A 7 -50.81 11.83 1.39
N ASN A 8 -51.63 11.14 0.58
CA ASN A 8 -52.81 10.39 0.98
C ASN A 8 -52.71 8.94 0.51
N SER A 9 -53.06 7.99 1.38
CA SER A 9 -53.09 6.55 1.08
C SER A 9 -53.90 6.24 -0.19
N GLY A 10 -53.43 5.28 -0.98
CA GLY A 10 -54.10 4.78 -2.20
C GLY A 10 -54.10 5.71 -3.42
N ALA A 11 -53.53 6.92 -3.33
CA ALA A 11 -53.63 7.96 -4.36
C ALA A 11 -52.32 8.25 -5.11
N GLU A 12 -51.40 7.28 -5.23
CA GLU A 12 -50.03 7.56 -5.69
C GLU A 12 -49.90 7.81 -7.20
N THR A 13 -49.50 9.04 -7.51
CA THR A 13 -49.10 9.50 -8.85
C THR A 13 -47.63 9.19 -9.14
N LEU A 14 -47.25 9.15 -10.42
CA LEU A 14 -45.87 8.84 -10.82
C LEU A 14 -44.91 9.95 -10.35
N LEU A 15 -43.93 9.59 -9.54
CA LEU A 15 -42.87 10.48 -9.05
C LEU A 15 -41.64 10.42 -9.96
N ALA A 16 -41.13 9.20 -10.22
CA ALA A 16 -39.88 9.00 -10.93
C ALA A 16 -39.89 7.71 -11.76
N THR A 17 -39.06 7.67 -12.81
CA THR A 17 -38.67 6.44 -13.50
C THR A 17 -37.16 6.29 -13.36
N VAL A 18 -36.72 5.18 -12.77
CA VAL A 18 -35.31 4.89 -12.44
C VAL A 18 -34.83 3.65 -13.17
N GLY A 19 -33.51 3.47 -13.25
CA GLY A 19 -32.86 2.32 -13.91
C GLY A 19 -33.06 0.99 -13.17
N ASN A 20 -32.11 0.07 -13.37
CA ASN A 20 -32.04 -1.20 -12.63
C ASN A 20 -31.31 -1.00 -11.29
N VAL A 21 -31.95 -0.27 -10.37
CA VAL A 21 -31.47 0.02 -9.02
C VAL A 21 -32.36 -0.64 -7.98
N SER A 22 -31.79 -1.04 -6.85
CA SER A 22 -32.48 -1.66 -5.71
C SER A 22 -33.09 -0.66 -4.72
N SER A 23 -32.67 0.62 -4.78
CA SER A 23 -33.13 1.70 -3.91
C SER A 23 -33.38 2.99 -4.70
N TYR A 24 -34.09 3.93 -4.08
CA TYR A 24 -34.32 5.29 -4.59
C TYR A 24 -34.53 6.23 -3.41
N ALA A 25 -33.75 7.31 -3.34
CA ALA A 25 -33.92 8.36 -2.34
C ALA A 25 -34.87 9.44 -2.87
N ASP A 26 -35.91 9.75 -2.09
CA ASP A 26 -36.88 10.79 -2.40
C ASP A 26 -36.63 12.03 -1.52
N THR A 27 -36.29 13.15 -2.15
CA THR A 27 -35.76 14.34 -1.48
C THR A 27 -36.68 15.56 -1.65
N GLY A 28 -36.46 16.62 -0.85
CA GLY A 28 -37.32 17.80 -0.84
C GLY A 28 -38.68 17.59 -0.17
N LEU A 29 -38.81 16.55 0.68
CA LEU A 29 -40.04 16.25 1.41
C LEU A 29 -40.37 17.31 2.47
N THR A 30 -41.66 17.57 2.67
CA THR A 30 -42.14 18.51 3.71
C THR A 30 -42.09 17.84 5.08
N LYS A 31 -41.30 18.41 6.01
CA LYS A 31 -41.16 17.88 7.38
C LYS A 31 -42.52 17.75 8.08
N GLY A 32 -42.75 16.61 8.73
CA GLY A 32 -44.01 16.27 9.40
C GLY A 32 -45.11 15.66 8.51
N VAL A 33 -44.91 15.56 7.19
CA VAL A 33 -45.88 14.95 6.27
C VAL A 33 -45.60 13.46 6.09
N THR A 34 -46.66 12.64 6.13
CA THR A 34 -46.61 11.23 5.75
C THR A 34 -46.76 11.09 4.23
N TYR A 35 -45.81 10.39 3.63
CA TYR A 35 -45.81 10.05 2.20
C TYR A 35 -46.05 8.55 2.02
N PHE A 36 -46.89 8.22 1.04
CA PHE A 36 -47.30 6.87 0.68
C PHE A 36 -46.68 6.50 -0.66
N TYR A 37 -46.09 5.32 -0.74
CA TYR A 37 -45.27 4.87 -1.88
C TYR A 37 -45.74 3.54 -2.45
N LYS A 38 -45.59 3.39 -3.77
CA LYS A 38 -45.68 2.12 -4.50
C LYS A 38 -44.63 2.06 -5.60
N VAL A 39 -44.16 0.86 -5.94
CA VAL A 39 -43.13 0.62 -6.97
C VAL A 39 -43.62 -0.37 -8.02
N SER A 40 -43.24 -0.19 -9.28
CA SER A 40 -43.45 -1.18 -10.36
C SER A 40 -42.17 -1.41 -11.18
N ALA A 41 -42.02 -2.62 -11.71
CA ALA A 41 -40.99 -2.95 -12.68
C ALA A 41 -41.48 -2.58 -14.10
N VAL A 42 -40.54 -2.24 -15.00
CA VAL A 42 -40.84 -1.96 -16.41
C VAL A 42 -39.81 -2.67 -17.27
N ASN A 43 -40.27 -3.38 -18.30
CA ASN A 43 -39.42 -4.04 -19.30
C ASN A 43 -40.04 -3.90 -20.71
N SER A 44 -39.52 -4.64 -21.70
CA SER A 44 -40.00 -4.61 -23.09
C SER A 44 -41.42 -5.15 -23.31
N VAL A 45 -42.01 -5.86 -22.34
CA VAL A 45 -43.41 -6.33 -22.37
C VAL A 45 -44.36 -5.27 -21.80
N GLY A 46 -43.88 -4.40 -20.92
CA GLY A 46 -44.65 -3.31 -20.33
C GLY A 46 -44.30 -3.05 -18.87
N GLU A 47 -45.27 -2.52 -18.13
CA GLU A 47 -45.18 -2.24 -16.70
C GLU A 47 -45.88 -3.34 -15.87
N SER A 48 -45.26 -3.74 -14.75
CA SER A 48 -45.83 -4.71 -13.82
C SER A 48 -46.96 -4.10 -12.98
N PRO A 49 -47.78 -4.92 -12.29
CA PRO A 49 -48.55 -4.45 -11.16
C PRO A 49 -47.68 -3.66 -10.17
N LYS A 50 -48.28 -2.65 -9.53
CA LYS A 50 -47.66 -1.91 -8.42
C LYS A 50 -47.51 -2.83 -7.19
N SER A 51 -46.48 -2.57 -6.37
CA SER A 51 -46.28 -3.19 -5.05
C SER A 51 -47.46 -2.94 -4.11
N ASN A 52 -47.44 -3.61 -2.95
CA ASN A 52 -48.16 -3.11 -1.78
C ASN A 52 -47.76 -1.66 -1.47
N GLU A 53 -48.65 -0.96 -0.80
CA GLU A 53 -48.38 0.37 -0.27
C GLU A 53 -47.42 0.29 0.92
N ILE A 54 -46.59 1.31 1.09
CA ILE A 54 -45.82 1.56 2.31
C ILE A 54 -45.83 3.07 2.59
N SER A 55 -45.88 3.45 3.86
CA SER A 55 -45.91 4.86 4.28
C SER A 55 -44.70 5.22 5.15
N ALA A 56 -44.12 6.39 4.93
CA ALA A 56 -43.06 6.96 5.75
C ALA A 56 -43.38 8.41 6.11
N ALA A 57 -43.15 8.81 7.36
CA ALA A 57 -43.28 10.21 7.79
C ALA A 57 -41.93 10.91 7.65
N ALA A 58 -41.90 12.06 6.98
CA ALA A 58 -40.69 12.89 6.90
C ALA A 58 -40.39 13.47 8.29
N ALA A 59 -39.38 12.93 8.98
CA ALA A 59 -39.13 13.19 10.39
C ALA A 59 -38.86 14.69 10.69
N SER A 60 -39.39 15.18 11.82
CA SER A 60 -39.12 16.55 12.28
C SER A 60 -37.81 16.60 13.06
N GLN A 61 -36.71 16.67 12.33
CA GLN A 61 -35.32 16.77 12.80
C GLN A 61 -35.02 18.15 13.46
N THR A 62 -35.83 18.56 14.43
CA THR A 62 -35.75 19.87 15.12
C THR A 62 -36.10 19.82 16.62
N SER A 63 -36.64 18.71 17.12
CA SER A 63 -36.93 18.51 18.55
C SER A 63 -35.83 17.78 19.31
N LEU A 64 -35.03 16.96 18.63
CA LEU A 64 -34.20 15.90 19.23
C LEU A 64 -32.71 16.24 19.39
N ALA A 65 -32.08 16.88 18.40
CA ALA A 65 -30.64 17.22 18.44
C ALA A 65 -30.26 18.25 19.53
N LYS A 66 -31.24 18.87 20.20
CA LYS A 66 -31.09 19.91 21.25
C LYS A 66 -30.19 19.53 22.43
N ASN A 67 -29.90 18.25 22.59
CA ASN A 67 -29.06 17.75 23.67
C ASN A 67 -27.55 17.83 23.35
N ILE A 68 -27.19 17.92 22.05
CA ILE A 68 -25.83 18.25 21.64
C ILE A 68 -25.65 19.77 21.71
N LYS A 69 -24.48 20.18 22.20
CA LYS A 69 -24.01 21.58 22.25
C LYS A 69 -22.62 21.74 21.66
N HIS A 70 -21.80 20.70 21.81
CA HIS A 70 -20.41 20.70 21.38
C HIS A 70 -20.20 19.70 20.25
N VAL A 71 -19.67 20.16 19.12
CA VAL A 71 -19.18 19.31 18.02
C VAL A 71 -17.67 19.33 18.06
N VAL A 72 -17.05 18.14 18.04
CA VAL A 72 -15.59 18.00 18.04
C VAL A 72 -15.19 17.13 16.85
N VAL A 73 -14.40 17.66 15.93
CA VAL A 73 -13.89 16.96 14.76
C VAL A 73 -12.38 16.74 14.93
N ILE A 74 -11.95 15.48 14.97
CA ILE A 74 -10.54 15.08 15.03
C ILE A 74 -10.17 14.47 13.68
N VAL A 75 -9.13 15.01 13.05
CA VAL A 75 -8.70 14.59 11.71
C VAL A 75 -7.26 14.06 11.77
N GLN A 76 -7.11 12.79 11.45
CA GLN A 76 -5.84 12.09 11.27
C GLN A 76 -5.41 12.10 9.79
N GLU A 77 -4.16 11.77 9.51
CA GLU A 77 -3.59 11.59 8.16
C GLU A 77 -2.95 10.18 8.06
N ASN A 78 -2.84 9.47 6.94
CA ASN A 78 -3.84 9.33 5.89
C ASN A 78 -4.09 7.80 5.75
N HIS A 79 -5.33 7.32 5.87
CA HIS A 79 -5.66 5.89 5.89
C HIS A 79 -7.03 5.59 5.26
N THR A 80 -7.11 4.51 4.46
CA THR A 80 -8.38 4.02 3.92
C THR A 80 -9.20 3.25 4.96
N PHE A 81 -10.52 3.15 4.73
CA PHE A 81 -11.38 2.30 5.55
C PHE A 81 -10.86 0.86 5.62
N ASP A 82 -10.56 0.25 4.46
CA ASP A 82 -10.11 -1.15 4.45
C ASP A 82 -8.76 -1.38 5.15
N ASN A 83 -7.92 -0.36 5.27
CA ASN A 83 -6.63 -0.47 5.96
C ASN A 83 -6.78 -0.52 7.49
N TYR A 84 -7.78 0.12 8.10
CA TYR A 84 -7.97 0.13 9.57
C TYR A 84 -9.15 -0.75 10.04
N PHE A 85 -10.21 -0.83 9.25
CA PHE A 85 -11.47 -1.49 9.60
C PHE A 85 -11.95 -2.49 8.54
N GLY A 86 -11.16 -2.73 7.48
CA GLY A 86 -11.52 -3.69 6.43
C GLY A 86 -11.70 -5.13 6.92
N THR A 87 -11.13 -5.48 8.07
CA THR A 87 -11.33 -6.79 8.73
C THR A 87 -12.30 -6.72 9.92
N TYR A 88 -12.94 -5.57 10.16
CA TYR A 88 -13.84 -5.37 11.29
C TYR A 88 -15.14 -6.20 11.14
N PRO A 89 -15.55 -6.99 12.14
CA PRO A 89 -16.69 -7.89 12.02
C PRO A 89 -18.01 -7.17 11.68
N GLY A 90 -18.59 -7.50 10.53
CA GLY A 90 -19.88 -6.99 10.07
C GLY A 90 -19.79 -5.74 9.17
N ALA A 91 -18.61 -5.15 9.00
CA ALA A 91 -18.42 -4.06 8.04
C ALA A 91 -18.35 -4.57 6.60
N ASN A 92 -18.69 -3.70 5.65
CA ASN A 92 -18.39 -3.83 4.24
C ASN A 92 -16.86 -3.71 4.03
N GLY A 93 -16.14 -4.83 4.09
CA GLY A 93 -14.68 -4.86 4.12
C GLY A 93 -14.03 -6.02 3.38
N ILE A 94 -12.70 -6.05 3.41
CA ILE A 94 -11.85 -7.08 2.79
C ILE A 94 -11.86 -8.42 3.53
N ASN A 95 -11.33 -9.45 2.87
CA ASN A 95 -11.14 -10.78 3.46
C ASN A 95 -9.82 -11.40 2.97
N ASN A 96 -9.41 -12.52 3.55
CA ASN A 96 -8.13 -13.21 3.27
C ASN A 96 -7.92 -13.72 1.82
N ASN A 97 -8.88 -13.49 0.92
CA ASN A 97 -8.76 -13.74 -0.51
C ASN A 97 -8.78 -12.47 -1.38
N THR A 98 -9.00 -11.29 -0.81
CA THR A 98 -8.84 -10.00 -1.52
C THR A 98 -7.42 -9.91 -2.08
N ALA A 99 -7.29 -9.67 -3.38
CA ALA A 99 -6.01 -9.64 -4.06
C ALA A 99 -6.06 -8.79 -5.33
N VAL A 100 -5.00 -8.05 -5.63
CA VAL A 100 -4.89 -7.21 -6.84
C VAL A 100 -3.60 -7.50 -7.63
N PRO A 101 -3.59 -7.32 -8.96
CA PRO A 101 -2.42 -7.58 -9.80
C PRO A 101 -1.27 -6.59 -9.57
N VAL A 102 -0.03 -7.08 -9.71
CA VAL A 102 1.20 -6.26 -9.59
C VAL A 102 1.42 -5.24 -10.71
N ALA A 103 0.72 -5.39 -11.83
CA ALA A 103 0.83 -4.54 -13.02
C ALA A 103 -0.41 -4.72 -13.91
N GLN A 104 -0.72 -3.74 -14.76
CA GLN A 104 -1.94 -3.79 -15.58
C GLN A 104 -1.92 -5.00 -16.55
N ASN A 105 -2.96 -5.85 -16.45
CA ASN A 105 -3.07 -7.16 -17.12
C ASN A 105 -2.12 -8.27 -16.61
N SER A 106 -1.51 -8.11 -15.42
CA SER A 106 -0.71 -9.17 -14.80
C SER A 106 -1.58 -10.27 -14.19
N THR A 107 -1.11 -11.52 -14.26
CA THR A 107 -1.69 -12.67 -13.55
C THR A 107 -1.08 -12.90 -12.15
N ILE A 108 -0.02 -12.16 -11.81
CA ILE A 108 0.62 -12.20 -10.49
C ILE A 108 -0.15 -11.25 -9.57
N LEU A 109 -0.76 -11.79 -8.52
CA LEU A 109 -1.59 -11.04 -7.56
C LEU A 109 -0.88 -10.89 -6.20
N VAL A 110 -1.03 -9.73 -5.58
CA VAL A 110 -0.72 -9.50 -4.16
C VAL A 110 -2.00 -9.63 -3.36
N LYS A 111 -2.03 -10.53 -2.37
CA LYS A 111 -3.13 -10.65 -1.41
C LYS A 111 -3.07 -9.55 -0.36
N SER A 112 -4.22 -9.22 0.24
CA SER A 112 -4.29 -8.46 1.48
C SER A 112 -3.53 -9.16 2.62
N PHE A 113 -2.74 -8.44 3.42
CA PHE A 113 -1.98 -9.02 4.54
C PHE A 113 -1.94 -8.11 5.78
N HIS A 114 -1.83 -8.72 6.95
CA HIS A 114 -1.75 -8.00 8.22
C HIS A 114 -0.40 -7.29 8.41
N LEU A 115 -0.42 -6.07 8.92
CA LEU A 115 0.74 -5.20 9.14
C LEU A 115 1.28 -5.34 10.56
N LEU A 116 2.58 -5.61 10.67
CA LEU A 116 3.32 -5.70 11.94
C LEU A 116 4.05 -4.40 12.32
N GLY A 117 3.75 -3.30 11.63
CA GLY A 117 4.38 -1.98 11.77
C GLY A 117 4.26 -1.16 10.47
N PRO A 118 4.51 0.16 10.52
CA PRO A 118 4.33 1.04 9.36
C PRO A 118 5.35 0.76 8.23
N PRO A 119 4.91 0.70 6.96
CA PRO A 119 5.80 0.67 5.80
C PRO A 119 6.30 2.09 5.47
N SER A 120 7.21 2.17 4.50
CA SER A 120 7.79 3.44 4.05
C SER A 120 7.45 3.73 2.59
N TRP A 121 6.88 4.92 2.36
CA TRP A 121 6.63 5.64 1.11
C TRP A 121 6.83 4.89 -0.22
N VAL A 122 5.74 4.55 -0.91
CA VAL A 122 5.79 4.27 -2.37
C VAL A 122 4.63 4.95 -3.08
N CYS A 123 4.97 5.80 -4.07
CA CYS A 123 4.20 6.98 -4.52
C CYS A 123 3.79 7.94 -3.38
N GLY A 124 3.14 9.05 -3.75
CA GLY A 124 2.43 9.92 -2.83
C GLY A 124 0.96 9.97 -3.20
N HIS A 125 0.10 10.33 -2.24
CA HIS A 125 -1.37 10.29 -2.31
C HIS A 125 -2.03 11.20 -3.38
N TYR A 126 -1.26 11.82 -4.27
CA TYR A 126 -1.75 12.78 -5.26
C TYR A 126 -2.60 12.14 -6.36
N LEU A 127 -3.48 12.99 -6.93
CA LEU A 127 -4.51 12.65 -7.92
C LEU A 127 -4.07 11.71 -9.05
N ALA A 128 -2.80 11.77 -9.48
CA ALA A 128 -2.29 10.88 -10.53
C ALA A 128 -2.12 9.43 -10.04
N CYS A 129 -1.48 9.18 -8.90
CA CYS A 129 -1.37 7.82 -8.34
C CYS A 129 -2.75 7.31 -7.87
N ALA A 130 -3.60 8.17 -7.33
CA ALA A 130 -4.98 7.80 -6.98
C ALA A 130 -5.81 7.36 -8.20
N ARG A 131 -5.71 8.06 -9.35
CA ARG A 131 -6.36 7.64 -10.61
C ARG A 131 -5.80 6.32 -11.17
N ILE A 132 -4.52 6.06 -10.98
CA ILE A 132 -3.87 4.80 -11.39
C ILE A 132 -4.33 3.63 -10.51
N ALA A 133 -4.55 3.88 -9.21
CA ALA A 133 -5.08 2.90 -8.25
C ALA A 133 -6.55 2.52 -8.51
N TYR A 134 -7.38 3.52 -8.83
CA TYR A 134 -8.81 3.38 -9.13
C TYR A 134 -9.11 2.53 -10.38
N ASP A 135 -8.22 2.57 -11.39
CA ASP A 135 -8.39 2.04 -12.77
C ASP A 135 -9.85 1.94 -13.24
N ASN A 136 -10.47 3.11 -13.40
CA ASN A 136 -11.82 3.27 -13.95
C ASN A 136 -12.92 2.54 -13.15
N GLY A 137 -12.72 2.36 -11.84
CA GLY A 137 -13.64 1.69 -10.93
C GLY A 137 -13.41 0.20 -10.75
N LYS A 138 -12.31 -0.36 -11.31
CA LYS A 138 -11.92 -1.76 -11.08
C LYS A 138 -11.21 -1.98 -9.75
N MET A 139 -10.62 -0.93 -9.15
CA MET A 139 -9.90 -1.00 -7.87
C MET A 139 -8.71 -1.98 -7.87
N ASP A 140 -8.22 -2.39 -9.06
CA ASP A 140 -7.17 -3.39 -9.22
C ASP A 140 -5.76 -2.78 -9.33
N GLY A 141 -5.64 -1.45 -9.30
CA GLY A 141 -4.41 -0.75 -9.64
C GLY A 141 -3.48 -0.33 -8.48
N PHE A 142 -3.90 -0.47 -7.22
CA PHE A 142 -3.18 0.09 -6.06
C PHE A 142 -1.71 -0.35 -5.99
N VAL A 143 -1.42 -1.63 -6.24
CA VAL A 143 -0.05 -2.17 -6.20
C VAL A 143 0.83 -1.63 -7.34
N TRP A 144 0.26 -1.38 -8.52
CA TRP A 144 1.01 -0.85 -9.66
C TRP A 144 1.12 0.68 -9.64
N ALA A 145 0.24 1.38 -8.93
CA ALA A 145 0.36 2.80 -8.61
C ALA A 145 1.48 3.03 -7.58
N ASN A 146 1.49 2.19 -6.54
CA ASN A 146 2.23 2.39 -5.31
C ASN A 146 3.17 1.20 -5.08
N SER A 147 2.77 0.22 -4.25
CA SER A 147 3.51 -1.04 -4.07
C SER A 147 2.66 -2.14 -3.43
N ASN A 148 3.25 -3.32 -3.25
CA ASN A 148 2.67 -4.42 -2.47
C ASN A 148 2.15 -3.97 -1.08
N TYR A 149 2.79 -2.97 -0.44
CA TYR A 149 2.37 -2.48 0.88
C TYR A 149 0.99 -1.85 0.91
N SER A 150 0.46 -1.37 -0.22
CA SER A 150 -0.92 -0.85 -0.28
C SER A 150 -1.95 -1.91 0.13
N MET A 151 -1.65 -3.20 -0.07
CA MET A 151 -2.50 -4.32 0.36
C MET A 151 -2.36 -4.67 1.86
N GLY A 152 -1.58 -3.91 2.62
CA GLY A 152 -1.50 -4.05 4.06
C GLY A 152 -2.79 -3.60 4.76
N TYR A 153 -3.14 -4.26 5.86
CA TYR A 153 -4.18 -3.82 6.79
C TYR A 153 -3.73 -3.98 8.24
N TYR A 154 -4.28 -3.16 9.12
CA TYR A 154 -4.20 -3.25 10.57
C TYR A 154 -5.48 -3.89 11.14
N ASP A 155 -5.43 -4.33 12.39
CA ASP A 155 -6.61 -4.78 13.13
C ASP A 155 -6.52 -4.43 14.63
N SER A 156 -7.41 -4.99 15.45
CA SER A 156 -7.43 -4.78 16.91
C SER A 156 -6.14 -5.20 17.65
N THR A 157 -5.19 -5.90 17.00
CA THR A 157 -3.86 -6.16 17.58
C THR A 157 -2.90 -4.98 17.43
N ASN A 158 -3.20 -4.02 16.55
CA ASN A 158 -2.43 -2.81 16.30
C ASN A 158 -3.13 -1.56 16.84
N ILE A 159 -4.43 -1.44 16.59
CA ILE A 159 -5.29 -0.29 16.94
C ILE A 159 -6.50 -0.74 17.80
N PRO A 160 -6.24 -1.23 19.03
CA PRO A 160 -7.26 -1.78 19.92
C PRO A 160 -8.29 -0.75 20.41
N TYR A 161 -7.96 0.55 20.47
CA TYR A 161 -8.85 1.57 21.03
C TYR A 161 -9.83 2.12 19.99
N TYR A 162 -9.43 2.27 18.73
CA TYR A 162 -10.30 2.56 17.60
C TYR A 162 -11.29 1.42 17.35
N TRP A 163 -10.84 0.17 17.41
CA TRP A 163 -11.73 -1.00 17.40
C TRP A 163 -12.63 -1.06 18.65
N GLY A 164 -12.10 -0.64 19.81
CA GLY A 164 -12.87 -0.46 21.05
C GLY A 164 -14.01 0.55 20.90
N TYR A 165 -13.74 1.72 20.31
CA TYR A 165 -14.74 2.73 20.01
C TYR A 165 -15.78 2.24 19.01
N ALA A 166 -15.37 1.60 17.90
CA ALA A 166 -16.29 0.98 16.93
C ALA A 166 -17.23 -0.05 17.59
N SER A 167 -16.72 -0.82 18.57
CA SER A 167 -17.54 -1.81 19.29
C SER A 167 -18.57 -1.21 20.27
N LYS A 168 -18.51 0.10 20.52
CA LYS A 168 -19.32 0.80 21.53
C LYS A 168 -20.06 2.04 21.07
N PHE A 169 -19.74 2.59 19.92
CA PHE A 169 -20.43 3.73 19.34
C PHE A 169 -20.76 3.43 17.86
N VAL A 170 -20.55 4.37 16.94
CA VAL A 170 -20.82 4.16 15.51
C VAL A 170 -19.54 4.14 14.68
N LEU A 171 -19.42 3.16 13.80
CA LEU A 171 -18.43 3.07 12.72
C LEU A 171 -19.15 3.23 11.37
N PHE A 172 -18.67 4.10 10.49
CA PHE A 172 -19.18 4.20 9.12
C PHE A 172 -18.30 3.39 8.16
N ASP A 173 -18.90 2.49 7.38
CA ASP A 173 -18.20 1.71 6.35
C ASP A 173 -18.48 2.18 4.92
N ASN A 174 -19.23 3.28 4.77
CA ASN A 174 -19.59 3.90 3.50
C ASN A 174 -19.29 5.41 3.50
N TYR A 175 -18.26 5.82 4.24
CA TYR A 175 -17.77 7.20 4.31
C TYR A 175 -16.54 7.40 3.41
N PHE A 176 -16.51 8.48 2.63
CA PHE A 176 -15.48 8.76 1.62
C PHE A 176 -14.79 10.11 1.88
N SER A 177 -13.52 10.23 1.50
CA SER A 177 -12.93 11.56 1.36
C SER A 177 -13.61 12.30 0.21
N SER A 178 -13.76 13.62 0.28
CA SER A 178 -14.56 14.36 -0.71
C SER A 178 -13.83 14.63 -2.03
N VAL A 179 -12.56 14.27 -2.17
CA VAL A 179 -11.86 14.25 -3.46
C VAL A 179 -10.72 13.23 -3.47
N MET A 180 -10.55 12.57 -4.61
CA MET A 180 -9.46 11.63 -4.93
C MET A 180 -8.10 12.39 -5.07
N SER A 181 -7.59 12.95 -3.98
CA SER A 181 -6.44 13.88 -3.93
C SER A 181 -5.84 13.97 -2.51
N ASP A 182 -4.86 14.85 -2.33
CA ASP A 182 -4.09 15.05 -1.10
C ASP A 182 -4.90 15.73 0.05
N SER A 183 -4.27 15.84 1.23
CA SER A 183 -4.75 16.48 2.46
C SER A 183 -5.45 17.82 2.30
N THR A 184 -4.80 18.85 1.76
CA THR A 184 -5.34 20.23 1.74
C THR A 184 -6.66 20.32 0.96
N PRO A 185 -6.78 19.73 -0.26
CA PRO A 185 -8.08 19.56 -0.92
C PRO A 185 -9.18 18.96 -0.03
N ASN A 186 -8.89 17.90 0.74
CA ASN A 186 -9.87 17.20 1.57
C ASN A 186 -10.20 17.91 2.90
N HIS A 187 -9.22 18.59 3.50
CA HIS A 187 -9.42 19.49 4.64
C HIS A 187 -10.32 20.68 4.28
N LEU A 188 -10.22 21.21 3.06
CA LEU A 188 -11.13 22.26 2.59
C LEU A 188 -12.58 21.76 2.46
N TYR A 189 -12.84 20.49 2.14
CA TYR A 189 -14.22 19.97 2.17
C TYR A 189 -14.80 19.88 3.58
N LEU A 190 -14.00 19.49 4.59
CA LEU A 190 -14.44 19.49 6.01
C LEU A 190 -14.83 20.90 6.52
N MET A 191 -14.22 21.95 5.97
CA MET A 191 -14.40 23.34 6.45
C MET A 191 -15.27 24.22 5.54
N ALA A 192 -15.45 23.86 4.27
CA ALA A 192 -16.07 24.72 3.25
C ALA A 192 -16.93 23.97 2.21
N ALA A 193 -17.06 22.64 2.31
CA ALA A 193 -17.71 21.77 1.32
C ALA A 193 -17.22 21.91 -0.15
N GLN A 194 -16.07 22.55 -0.36
CA GLN A 194 -15.40 22.74 -1.65
C GLN A 194 -13.89 22.91 -1.48
N SER A 195 -13.10 22.46 -2.46
CA SER A 195 -11.65 22.73 -2.52
C SER A 195 -11.28 24.00 -3.31
N GLY A 196 -12.22 24.89 -3.61
CA GLY A 196 -11.96 26.07 -4.48
C GLY A 196 -11.45 25.73 -5.89
N ASN A 197 -11.59 24.48 -6.34
CA ASN A 197 -11.00 23.85 -7.54
C ASN A 197 -9.53 23.39 -7.43
N ILE A 198 -8.86 23.47 -6.27
CA ILE A 198 -7.54 22.83 -6.12
C ILE A 198 -7.70 21.30 -6.04
N THR A 199 -6.75 20.57 -6.65
CA THR A 199 -6.72 19.10 -6.69
C THR A 199 -5.32 18.55 -6.37
N SER A 200 -4.57 19.28 -5.56
CA SER A 200 -3.32 18.86 -4.96
C SER A 200 -2.93 19.77 -3.78
N ASN A 201 -2.06 19.32 -2.90
CA ASN A 201 -1.46 20.10 -1.82
C ASN A 201 -0.72 21.34 -2.38
N PRO A 202 -1.14 22.58 -2.05
CA PRO A 202 -0.52 23.80 -2.58
C PRO A 202 0.75 24.20 -1.80
N LEU A 203 1.58 25.02 -2.44
CA LEU A 203 2.70 25.70 -1.79
C LEU A 203 2.18 26.73 -0.76
N PRO A 204 2.85 26.94 0.37
CA PRO A 204 2.44 27.95 1.34
C PRO A 204 2.39 29.37 0.74
N GLY A 205 1.32 30.11 1.05
CA GLY A 205 1.05 31.42 0.47
C GLY A 205 0.34 31.37 -0.90
N TYR A 206 -0.36 30.28 -1.22
CA TYR A 206 -1.10 30.16 -2.47
C TYR A 206 -2.36 31.08 -2.48
N PRO A 207 -2.58 31.86 -3.54
CA PRO A 207 -3.76 32.71 -3.68
C PRO A 207 -4.96 31.88 -4.16
N LEU A 208 -5.92 31.67 -3.26
CA LEU A 208 -7.23 31.09 -3.58
C LEU A 208 -8.30 32.20 -3.62
N GLN A 209 -9.42 31.94 -4.31
CA GLN A 209 -10.54 32.87 -4.39
C GLN A 209 -11.47 32.62 -3.21
N LYS A 210 -11.61 33.61 -2.31
CA LYS A 210 -12.34 33.50 -1.04
C LYS A 210 -13.63 32.69 -1.15
N ILE A 211 -13.56 31.47 -0.64
CA ILE A 211 -14.70 30.57 -0.43
C ILE A 211 -15.38 30.89 0.91
N THR A 212 -16.67 30.54 1.03
CA THR A 212 -17.40 30.61 2.30
C THR A 212 -17.14 29.34 3.10
N THR A 213 -16.92 29.49 4.40
CA THR A 213 -16.56 28.41 5.32
C THR A 213 -17.59 28.25 6.42
N ILE A 214 -17.60 27.09 7.09
CA ILE A 214 -18.44 26.85 8.28
C ILE A 214 -18.13 27.87 9.39
N TRP A 215 -16.88 28.36 9.46
CA TRP A 215 -16.42 29.41 10.37
C TRP A 215 -17.13 30.76 10.12
N ASP A 216 -17.41 31.11 8.86
CA ASP A 216 -18.13 32.33 8.50
C ASP A 216 -19.60 32.26 8.97
N GLU A 217 -20.28 31.14 8.74
CA GLU A 217 -21.65 30.93 9.21
C GLU A 217 -21.74 30.89 10.74
N LEU A 218 -20.81 30.22 11.43
CA LEU A 218 -20.73 30.20 12.89
C LEU A 218 -20.49 31.61 13.47
N ASN A 219 -19.57 32.38 12.87
CA ASN A 219 -19.35 33.79 13.20
C ASN A 219 -20.63 34.63 12.99
N SER A 220 -21.39 34.37 11.93
CA SER A 220 -22.65 35.09 11.61
C SER A 220 -23.75 34.91 12.67
N LYS A 221 -23.71 33.80 13.42
CA LYS A 221 -24.66 33.50 14.51
C LYS A 221 -24.09 33.77 15.91
N HIS A 222 -22.82 34.21 16.00
CA HIS A 222 -22.06 34.34 17.25
C HIS A 222 -21.91 33.03 18.03
N ILE A 223 -21.78 31.91 17.31
CA ILE A 223 -21.49 30.58 17.90
C ILE A 223 -19.98 30.45 18.08
N SER A 224 -19.54 29.93 19.23
CA SER A 224 -18.12 29.86 19.54
C SER A 224 -17.46 28.68 18.82
N TRP A 225 -16.32 28.94 18.17
CA TRP A 225 -15.55 27.90 17.49
C TRP A 225 -14.05 28.08 17.67
N LYS A 226 -13.29 26.99 17.54
CA LYS A 226 -11.81 27.03 17.59
C LYS A 226 -11.17 25.89 16.80
N TYR A 227 -10.05 26.19 16.16
CA TYR A 227 -9.26 25.27 15.35
C TYR A 227 -7.91 25.01 16.03
N TYR A 228 -7.56 23.73 16.21
CA TYR A 228 -6.36 23.30 16.93
C TYR A 228 -5.42 22.43 16.07
N PRO A 229 -4.54 23.05 15.27
CA PRO A 229 -3.48 22.34 14.56
C PRO A 229 -2.24 22.14 15.44
N ASP A 230 -1.78 20.89 15.57
CA ASP A 230 -0.38 20.58 15.90
C ASP A 230 0.43 20.35 14.62
N GLU A 231 -0.10 19.61 13.64
CA GLU A 231 0.55 19.48 12.33
C GLU A 231 0.43 20.77 11.51
N GLY A 232 1.40 21.03 10.64
CA GLY A 232 1.66 22.31 9.97
C GLY A 232 0.41 22.94 9.35
N ASN A 233 -0.17 23.89 10.09
CA ASN A 233 -1.49 24.49 9.87
C ASN A 233 -1.88 24.57 8.38
N GLN A 234 -2.71 23.61 7.94
CA GLN A 234 -3.09 23.45 6.54
C GLN A 234 -3.82 24.69 5.98
N LEU A 235 -4.52 25.47 6.82
CA LEU A 235 -5.12 26.76 6.45
C LEU A 235 -4.08 27.85 6.19
N ALA A 236 -2.96 27.86 6.92
CA ALA A 236 -1.88 28.83 6.70
C ALA A 236 -1.14 28.62 5.36
N ARG A 237 -1.43 27.56 4.61
CA ARG A 237 -1.00 27.42 3.22
C ARG A 237 -1.71 28.39 2.27
N LEU A 238 -2.90 28.88 2.63
CA LEU A 238 -3.82 29.61 1.76
C LEU A 238 -3.98 31.06 2.23
N THR A 239 -3.77 32.03 1.35
CA THR A 239 -3.74 33.45 1.77
C THR A 239 -5.09 33.98 2.25
N GLU A 240 -6.19 33.39 1.80
CA GLU A 240 -7.56 33.83 2.15
C GLU A 240 -7.95 33.54 3.61
N PHE A 241 -7.29 32.58 4.26
CA PHE A 241 -7.52 32.26 5.67
C PHE A 241 -6.70 33.13 6.63
N ASN A 242 -5.78 33.95 6.12
CA ASN A 242 -4.95 34.85 6.93
C ASN A 242 -5.66 36.17 7.30
N GLU A 243 -6.93 36.07 7.70
CA GLU A 243 -7.74 37.18 8.22
C GLU A 243 -7.87 37.10 9.74
N SER A 244 -7.95 38.24 10.44
CA SER A 244 -8.02 38.28 11.90
C SER A 244 -9.28 37.64 12.50
N SER A 245 -10.38 37.59 11.73
CA SER A 245 -11.63 36.88 12.03
C SER A 245 -11.46 35.36 12.16
N ILE A 246 -10.44 34.80 11.51
CA ILE A 246 -10.12 33.36 11.52
C ILE A 246 -8.94 33.11 12.47
N ASN A 247 -7.85 33.86 12.31
CA ASN A 247 -6.61 33.71 13.09
C ASN A 247 -6.82 33.81 14.61
N ASN A 248 -7.77 34.63 15.09
CA ASN A 248 -8.07 34.75 16.53
C ASN A 248 -8.62 33.45 17.17
N ASN A 249 -9.18 32.55 16.36
CA ASN A 249 -9.76 31.27 16.80
C ASN A 249 -8.84 30.07 16.46
N ILE A 250 -7.57 30.31 16.13
CA ILE A 250 -6.56 29.26 15.96
C ILE A 250 -5.67 29.20 17.21
N ALA A 251 -5.47 28.01 17.79
CA ALA A 251 -4.63 27.80 18.96
C ALA A 251 -3.84 26.48 18.86
N PRO A 252 -2.65 26.33 19.46
CA PRO A 252 -1.95 25.04 19.50
C PRO A 252 -2.76 24.00 20.29
N LEU A 253 -2.69 22.71 19.95
CA LEU A 253 -3.56 21.70 20.59
C LEU A 253 -3.26 21.48 22.07
N SER A 254 -2.07 21.86 22.56
CA SER A 254 -1.79 21.93 24.00
C SER A 254 -2.78 22.83 24.78
N GLN A 255 -3.33 23.87 24.13
CA GLN A 255 -4.34 24.75 24.73
C GLN A 255 -5.66 24.02 25.03
N PHE A 256 -6.06 23.05 24.19
CA PHE A 256 -7.36 22.36 24.29
C PHE A 256 -7.58 21.70 25.67
N PHE A 257 -6.57 21.01 26.21
CA PHE A 257 -6.67 20.39 27.54
C PHE A 257 -6.95 21.42 28.63
N SER A 258 -6.38 22.62 28.52
CA SER A 258 -6.64 23.72 29.45
C SER A 258 -8.01 24.39 29.21
N ASP A 259 -8.49 24.46 27.96
CA ASP A 259 -9.82 24.98 27.65
C ASP A 259 -10.93 24.05 28.17
N VAL A 260 -10.74 22.72 28.09
CA VAL A 260 -11.60 21.72 28.75
C VAL A 260 -11.55 21.89 30.28
N ALA A 261 -10.35 21.89 30.87
CA ALA A 261 -10.19 21.96 32.33
C ALA A 261 -10.74 23.26 32.95
N ASN A 262 -10.60 24.39 32.26
CA ASN A 262 -11.11 25.69 32.70
C ASN A 262 -12.58 25.96 32.33
N LYS A 263 -13.29 24.97 31.75
CA LYS A 263 -14.69 25.07 31.31
C LYS A 263 -14.95 26.15 30.25
N ASN A 264 -14.03 26.24 29.28
CA ASN A 264 -14.06 27.16 28.12
C ASN A 264 -14.04 26.42 26.77
N LEU A 265 -14.59 25.19 26.68
CA LEU A 265 -14.71 24.46 25.42
C LEU A 265 -15.71 25.16 24.46
N PRO A 266 -15.32 25.47 23.21
CA PRO A 266 -16.22 26.04 22.20
C PRO A 266 -17.36 25.12 21.78
N ASP A 267 -18.40 25.68 21.16
CA ASP A 267 -19.54 24.94 20.59
C ASP A 267 -19.12 24.10 19.36
N VAL A 268 -18.15 24.56 18.56
CA VAL A 268 -17.55 23.79 17.45
C VAL A 268 -16.02 23.78 17.54
N VAL A 269 -15.44 22.59 17.52
CA VAL A 269 -14.00 22.37 17.62
C VAL A 269 -13.53 21.48 16.48
N MET A 270 -12.39 21.82 15.87
CA MET A 270 -11.70 20.97 14.91
C MET A 270 -10.21 20.86 15.26
N MET A 271 -9.63 19.66 15.15
CA MET A 271 -8.26 19.33 15.59
C MET A 271 -7.51 18.53 14.53
N LEU A 272 -6.23 18.86 14.31
CA LEU A 272 -5.26 18.06 13.57
C LEU A 272 -4.09 17.77 14.52
N PRO A 273 -4.11 16.67 15.29
CA PRO A 273 -3.12 16.38 16.32
C PRO A 273 -1.82 15.81 15.73
N THR A 274 -0.74 15.83 16.51
CA THR A 274 0.44 14.98 16.26
C THR A 274 0.70 14.03 17.44
N PRO A 275 1.19 12.79 17.23
CA PRO A 275 1.33 12.11 15.94
C PRO A 275 0.01 12.00 15.18
N SER A 276 0.03 12.24 13.86
CA SER A 276 -1.15 12.33 13.00
C SER A 276 -1.50 11.01 12.34
N GLU A 277 -0.63 9.99 12.50
CA GLU A 277 -0.67 8.66 11.85
C GLU A 277 -0.13 8.66 10.42
N HIS A 278 0.25 9.83 9.88
CA HIS A 278 0.72 9.98 8.52
C HIS A 278 1.87 9.00 8.23
N PRO A 279 1.74 8.04 7.29
CA PRO A 279 2.80 7.06 7.01
C PRO A 279 4.15 7.75 6.71
N PRO A 280 5.28 7.35 7.35
CA PRO A 280 5.50 6.10 8.08
C PRO A 280 5.37 6.22 9.62
N GLU A 281 4.54 7.11 10.16
CA GLU A 281 4.21 7.08 11.59
C GLU A 281 3.55 5.75 11.99
N ASP A 282 3.68 5.38 13.27
CA ASP A 282 3.08 4.16 13.83
C ASP A 282 1.68 4.48 14.37
N PRO A 283 0.59 3.90 13.80
CA PRO A 283 -0.80 4.17 14.16
C PRO A 283 -1.10 4.14 15.65
N ALA A 284 -0.45 3.25 16.41
CA ALA A 284 -0.67 3.15 17.85
C ALA A 284 -0.36 4.46 18.59
N ASN A 285 0.60 5.27 18.11
CA ASN A 285 0.96 6.53 18.78
C ASN A 285 -0.05 7.66 18.49
N GLY A 286 -0.63 7.70 17.29
CA GLY A 286 -1.74 8.59 16.97
C GLY A 286 -3.03 8.17 17.66
N GLU A 287 -3.32 6.86 17.72
CA GLU A 287 -4.43 6.31 18.49
C GLU A 287 -4.33 6.72 19.96
N HIS A 288 -3.16 6.59 20.60
CA HIS A 288 -2.92 7.07 21.96
C HIS A 288 -3.14 8.58 22.12
N ARG A 289 -2.80 9.38 21.11
CA ARG A 289 -3.04 10.84 21.08
C ARG A 289 -4.53 11.15 21.00
N VAL A 290 -5.28 10.50 20.12
CA VAL A 290 -6.74 10.67 19.96
C VAL A 290 -7.48 10.17 21.19
N VAL A 291 -7.12 9.01 21.75
CA VAL A 291 -7.65 8.51 23.03
C VAL A 291 -7.44 9.52 24.16
N SER A 292 -6.31 10.22 24.19
CA SER A 292 -6.04 11.27 25.19
C SER A 292 -6.98 12.48 25.04
N LEU A 293 -7.26 12.91 23.80
CA LEU A 293 -8.18 14.01 23.50
C LEU A 293 -9.65 13.63 23.82
N VAL A 294 -10.06 12.43 23.43
CA VAL A 294 -11.40 11.88 23.71
C VAL A 294 -11.60 11.69 25.22
N ASN A 295 -10.61 11.14 25.93
CA ASN A 295 -10.64 10.98 27.38
C ASN A 295 -10.82 12.32 28.11
N ALA A 296 -10.18 13.40 27.66
CA ALA A 296 -10.35 14.72 28.25
C ALA A 296 -11.81 15.20 28.19
N ILE A 297 -12.52 14.98 27.08
CA ILE A 297 -13.95 15.28 26.94
C ILE A 297 -14.78 14.33 27.81
N MET A 298 -14.54 13.02 27.68
CA MET A 298 -15.28 11.95 28.36
C MET A 298 -15.19 12.02 29.90
N GLN A 299 -14.10 12.55 30.45
CA GLN A 299 -13.92 12.75 31.90
C GLN A 299 -14.45 14.11 32.40
N SER A 300 -14.89 14.99 31.50
CA SER A 300 -15.38 16.33 31.83
C SER A 300 -16.91 16.42 31.83
N ASP A 301 -17.45 17.51 32.39
CA ASP A 301 -18.89 17.81 32.38
C ASP A 301 -19.48 17.94 30.95
N TYR A 302 -18.64 18.15 29.93
CA TYR A 302 -19.08 18.34 28.54
C TYR A 302 -19.67 17.09 27.90
N TRP A 303 -19.16 15.90 28.27
CA TRP A 303 -19.46 14.62 27.61
C TRP A 303 -20.95 14.44 27.29
N ASN A 304 -21.83 14.72 28.27
CA ASN A 304 -23.29 14.58 28.20
C ASN A 304 -23.98 15.43 27.10
N SER A 305 -23.22 16.27 26.39
CA SER A 305 -23.67 17.17 25.32
C SER A 305 -22.70 17.28 24.13
N THR A 306 -21.77 16.34 23.98
CA THR A 306 -20.79 16.34 22.88
C THR A 306 -21.12 15.30 21.80
N ALA A 307 -20.86 15.64 20.54
CA ALA A 307 -20.66 14.68 19.45
C ALA A 307 -19.20 14.80 18.96
N ILE A 308 -18.44 13.70 19.06
CA ILE A 308 -17.06 13.61 18.59
C ILE A 308 -17.05 12.81 17.29
N PHE A 309 -16.44 13.37 16.25
CA PHE A 309 -16.21 12.76 14.94
C PHE A 309 -14.70 12.53 14.83
N ILE A 310 -14.27 11.29 14.57
CA ILE A 310 -12.87 10.95 14.31
C ILE A 310 -12.79 10.40 12.89
N THR A 311 -12.01 11.03 12.02
CA THR A 311 -11.88 10.66 10.61
C THR A 311 -10.46 10.91 10.09
N TRP A 312 -10.18 10.42 8.88
CA TRP A 312 -8.90 10.59 8.20
C TRP A 312 -9.11 11.45 6.95
N ASP A 313 -8.11 12.22 6.56
CA ASP A 313 -8.20 13.20 5.48
C ASP A 313 -8.24 12.58 4.07
N ASP A 314 -7.38 11.60 3.80
CA ASP A 314 -7.22 10.91 2.52
C ASP A 314 -6.73 9.46 2.70
N TRP A 315 -6.54 8.79 1.57
CA TRP A 315 -6.25 7.37 1.40
C TRP A 315 -4.82 6.91 1.70
N GLY A 316 -3.82 7.80 1.77
CA GLY A 316 -2.45 7.47 2.19
C GLY A 316 -1.69 6.46 1.34
N ASN A 317 -2.10 6.24 0.09
CA ASN A 317 -1.63 5.16 -0.80
C ASN A 317 -2.12 3.74 -0.44
N TRP A 318 -3.03 3.60 0.52
CA TRP A 318 -3.57 2.31 0.96
C TRP A 318 -4.70 1.78 0.07
N TYR A 319 -4.92 0.47 0.10
CA TYR A 319 -5.98 -0.19 -0.64
C TYR A 319 -7.37 0.11 -0.07
N ASP A 320 -8.35 0.28 -0.96
CA ASP A 320 -9.77 0.11 -0.63
C ASP A 320 -10.50 -0.57 -1.79
N HIS A 321 -11.44 -1.47 -1.49
CA HIS A 321 -12.15 -2.26 -2.50
C HIS A 321 -13.39 -1.57 -3.08
N VAL A 322 -13.88 -0.49 -2.47
CA VAL A 322 -15.12 0.18 -2.90
C VAL A 322 -14.82 1.32 -3.87
N PRO A 323 -15.33 1.28 -5.12
CA PRO A 323 -15.14 2.37 -6.08
C PRO A 323 -15.86 3.65 -5.63
N PRO A 324 -15.16 4.79 -5.54
CA PRO A 324 -15.74 6.07 -5.12
C PRO A 324 -16.94 6.52 -5.98
N PRO A 325 -18.03 7.01 -5.36
CA PRO A 325 -19.15 7.58 -6.08
C PRO A 325 -18.77 8.85 -6.87
N GLN A 326 -19.33 9.00 -8.07
CA GLN A 326 -19.09 10.18 -8.91
C GLN A 326 -19.97 11.37 -8.47
N VAL A 327 -19.61 12.01 -7.36
CA VAL A 327 -20.26 13.24 -6.88
C VAL A 327 -19.62 14.49 -7.50
N GLY A 328 -20.46 15.35 -8.08
CA GLY A 328 -20.04 16.64 -8.63
C GLY A 328 -18.94 16.57 -9.70
N LYS A 329 -18.09 17.60 -9.74
CA LYS A 329 -17.03 17.79 -10.76
C LYS A 329 -15.86 16.82 -10.61
N PHE A 330 -15.50 16.45 -9.38
CA PHE A 330 -14.25 15.74 -9.09
C PHE A 330 -14.44 14.26 -8.71
N GLY A 331 -15.66 13.86 -8.31
CA GLY A 331 -15.92 12.59 -7.64
C GLY A 331 -15.64 12.68 -6.14
N ASP A 332 -16.07 11.66 -5.40
CA ASP A 332 -15.52 11.35 -4.09
C ASP A 332 -14.10 10.75 -4.26
N GLY A 333 -13.31 10.75 -3.19
CA GLY A 333 -12.07 9.99 -3.04
C GLY A 333 -12.34 8.58 -2.48
N PHE A 334 -11.29 7.85 -2.16
CA PHE A 334 -11.44 6.51 -1.56
C PHE A 334 -12.10 6.58 -0.17
N ARG A 335 -12.66 5.45 0.29
CA ARG A 335 -13.21 5.39 1.64
C ARG A 335 -12.13 5.66 2.68
N VAL A 336 -12.45 6.48 3.66
CA VAL A 336 -11.64 6.76 4.85
C VAL A 336 -12.52 6.44 6.08
N PRO A 337 -11.97 6.03 7.22
CA PRO A 337 -12.81 5.71 8.37
C PRO A 337 -13.53 6.95 8.92
N LEU A 338 -14.73 6.74 9.47
CA LEU A 338 -15.37 7.70 10.37
C LEU A 338 -15.93 6.95 11.59
N LEU A 339 -15.52 7.40 12.78
CA LEU A 339 -16.15 7.05 14.06
C LEU A 339 -16.96 8.23 14.57
N ILE A 340 -18.17 7.97 15.10
CA ILE A 340 -18.96 8.96 15.84
C ILE A 340 -19.11 8.49 17.29
N LEU A 341 -18.59 9.27 18.24
CA LEU A 341 -18.69 9.03 19.69
C LEU A 341 -19.59 10.07 20.33
N SER A 342 -20.62 9.64 21.05
CA SER A 342 -21.51 10.53 21.81
C SER A 342 -22.30 9.76 22.87
N PRO A 343 -22.73 10.38 23.99
CA PRO A 343 -23.77 9.83 24.85
C PRO A 343 -25.08 9.50 24.13
N TYR A 344 -25.35 10.11 22.96
CA TYR A 344 -26.53 9.84 22.12
C TYR A 344 -26.22 8.99 20.88
N ALA A 345 -24.97 8.53 20.70
CA ALA A 345 -24.63 7.63 19.61
C ALA A 345 -25.15 6.20 19.92
N LYS A 346 -25.63 5.51 18.87
CA LYS A 346 -26.08 4.11 18.94
C LYS A 346 -24.92 3.21 19.40
N GLU A 347 -25.21 2.13 20.12
CA GLU A 347 -24.16 1.22 20.65
C GLU A 347 -23.79 0.12 19.64
N GLY A 348 -22.53 0.11 19.19
CA GLY A 348 -21.96 -0.94 18.34
C GLY A 348 -22.61 -1.01 16.95
N PHE A 349 -23.02 0.14 16.43
CA PHE A 349 -23.75 0.27 15.16
C PHE A 349 -22.77 0.51 14.01
N ILE A 350 -22.98 -0.18 12.89
CA ILE A 350 -22.25 0.08 11.64
C ILE A 350 -23.21 0.83 10.73
N ASP A 351 -22.83 2.04 10.32
CA ASP A 351 -23.63 2.88 9.44
C ASP A 351 -23.17 2.75 7.99
N HIS A 352 -24.07 2.22 7.15
CA HIS A 352 -23.86 1.98 5.73
C HIS A 352 -24.30 3.16 4.84
N THR A 353 -24.68 4.29 5.43
CA THR A 353 -25.20 5.47 4.71
C THR A 353 -24.06 6.20 3.99
N GLN A 354 -24.12 6.27 2.65
CA GLN A 354 -23.11 6.96 1.84
C GLN A 354 -22.91 8.40 2.32
N SER A 355 -21.72 8.70 2.80
CA SER A 355 -21.38 9.99 3.41
C SER A 355 -19.97 10.43 3.03
N GLU A 356 -19.64 11.71 3.18
CA GLU A 356 -18.31 12.25 2.85
C GLU A 356 -17.98 13.49 3.69
N HIS A 357 -16.85 14.18 3.45
CA HIS A 357 -16.39 15.26 4.34
C HIS A 357 -17.36 16.44 4.45
N SER A 358 -18.18 16.71 3.43
CA SER A 358 -19.22 17.75 3.47
C SER A 358 -20.43 17.35 4.33
N SER A 359 -20.51 16.09 4.76
CA SER A 359 -21.55 15.55 5.66
C SER A 359 -21.33 16.00 7.13
N ILE A 360 -20.08 16.34 7.50
CA ILE A 360 -19.75 16.90 8.82
C ILE A 360 -20.20 18.37 8.98
N PRO A 361 -19.86 19.34 8.08
CA PRO A 361 -20.45 20.66 8.13
C PRO A 361 -21.97 20.60 7.96
N LYS A 362 -22.51 19.62 7.22
CA LYS A 362 -23.97 19.38 7.16
C LYS A 362 -24.61 19.06 8.51
N PHE A 363 -23.97 18.24 9.35
CA PHE A 363 -24.43 18.01 10.73
C PHE A 363 -24.38 19.31 11.55
N ILE A 364 -23.32 20.11 11.40
CA ILE A 364 -23.16 21.40 12.09
C ILE A 364 -24.25 22.41 11.65
N GLU A 365 -24.54 22.50 10.34
CA GLU A 365 -25.66 23.29 9.80
C GLU A 365 -27.00 22.92 10.43
N ALA A 366 -27.29 21.62 10.48
CA ALA A 366 -28.56 21.10 10.99
C ALA A 366 -28.71 21.35 12.50
N LEU A 367 -27.63 21.18 13.28
CA LEU A 367 -27.59 21.42 14.72
C LEU A 367 -27.79 22.90 15.06
N PHE A 368 -27.07 23.79 14.37
CA PHE A 368 -27.02 25.22 14.70
C PHE A 368 -27.93 26.13 13.85
N SER A 369 -28.69 25.56 12.91
CA SER A 369 -29.55 26.29 11.96
C SER A 369 -28.77 27.30 11.11
N LEU A 370 -27.68 26.84 10.50
CA LEU A 370 -26.85 27.59 9.56
C LEU A 370 -27.34 27.42 8.12
N SER A 371 -26.75 28.18 7.20
CA SER A 371 -26.93 28.03 5.75
C SER A 371 -25.94 26.97 5.23
N SER A 372 -26.34 26.14 4.26
CA SER A 372 -25.38 25.31 3.53
C SER A 372 -24.42 26.20 2.72
N LEU A 373 -23.14 25.87 2.73
CA LEU A 373 -22.04 26.64 2.16
C LEU A 373 -21.99 26.49 0.63
N THR A 374 -22.43 25.34 0.11
CA THR A 374 -22.38 25.01 -1.32
C THR A 374 -23.65 24.25 -1.78
N GLN A 375 -23.54 23.53 -2.91
CA GLN A 375 -24.53 22.56 -3.36
C GLN A 375 -24.23 21.12 -2.90
N ARG A 376 -23.03 20.84 -2.35
CA ARG A 376 -22.56 19.48 -1.99
C ARG A 376 -23.10 19.07 -0.62
N ASP A 377 -22.66 19.77 0.42
CA ASP A 377 -23.28 19.84 1.75
C ASP A 377 -24.81 20.03 1.71
N ALA A 378 -25.34 20.86 0.79
CA ALA A 378 -26.79 21.04 0.63
C ALA A 378 -27.56 19.73 0.38
N VAL A 379 -26.93 18.73 -0.26
CA VAL A 379 -27.52 17.39 -0.54
C VAL A 379 -26.79 16.23 0.11
N ALA A 380 -25.76 16.50 0.93
CA ALA A 380 -25.07 15.49 1.72
C ALA A 380 -26.00 14.90 2.79
N ASN A 381 -25.72 13.67 3.20
CA ASN A 381 -26.38 13.08 4.37
C ASN A 381 -25.90 13.81 5.64
N ASP A 382 -26.80 14.03 6.59
CA ASP A 382 -26.54 14.88 7.77
C ASP A 382 -25.97 14.12 8.97
N LEU A 383 -25.56 12.85 8.79
CA LEU A 383 -25.01 11.95 9.81
C LEU A 383 -25.94 11.69 11.02
N THR A 384 -27.20 12.15 11.02
CA THR A 384 -28.09 12.00 12.19
C THR A 384 -28.56 10.56 12.45
N GLU A 385 -28.44 9.67 11.46
CA GLU A 385 -28.73 8.23 11.62
C GLU A 385 -27.76 7.53 12.60
N ALA A 386 -26.60 8.09 12.91
CA ALA A 386 -25.71 7.56 13.94
C ALA A 386 -26.27 7.70 15.39
N PHE A 387 -27.32 8.49 15.59
CA PHE A 387 -27.79 8.91 16.91
C PHE A 387 -29.17 8.35 17.27
N ASP A 388 -29.34 7.98 18.54
CA ASP A 388 -30.64 7.90 19.20
C ASP A 388 -30.73 9.01 20.26
N PHE A 389 -31.29 10.13 19.87
CA PHE A 389 -31.53 11.27 20.77
C PHE A 389 -32.70 11.05 21.76
N SER A 390 -33.42 9.92 21.68
CA SER A 390 -34.43 9.53 22.68
C SER A 390 -33.83 8.76 23.86
N GLN A 391 -32.60 8.25 23.71
CA GLN A 391 -31.91 7.54 24.78
C GLN A 391 -31.38 8.51 25.86
N SER A 392 -31.36 8.06 27.12
CA SER A 392 -30.67 8.76 28.21
C SER A 392 -29.15 8.81 27.95
N PRO A 393 -28.43 9.86 28.39
CA PRO A 393 -27.01 10.00 28.10
C PRO A 393 -26.20 8.77 28.52
N ARG A 394 -25.55 8.10 27.56
CA ARG A 394 -24.69 6.94 27.84
C ARG A 394 -23.43 7.38 28.59
N ALA A 395 -22.95 6.53 29.50
CA ALA A 395 -21.75 6.79 30.28
C ALA A 395 -20.48 6.85 29.39
N PRO A 396 -19.46 7.63 29.78
CA PRO A 396 -18.22 7.74 29.00
C PRO A 396 -17.42 6.44 28.97
N LEU A 397 -16.78 6.15 27.83
CA LEU A 397 -15.88 5.02 27.64
C LEU A 397 -14.42 5.47 27.81
N VAL A 398 -13.99 5.64 29.06
CA VAL A 398 -12.59 6.00 29.36
C VAL A 398 -11.68 4.82 29.06
N LEU A 399 -10.81 4.96 28.06
CA LEU A 399 -9.89 3.90 27.62
C LEU A 399 -8.48 4.09 28.22
N PRO A 400 -7.74 3.00 28.53
CA PRO A 400 -6.47 3.03 29.25
C PRO A 400 -5.27 3.38 28.34
N GLY A 401 -5.38 4.48 27.58
CA GLY A 401 -4.27 4.99 26.78
C GLY A 401 -3.04 5.32 27.65
N PRO A 402 -1.82 4.92 27.25
CA PRO A 402 -0.60 5.24 27.99
C PRO A 402 -0.35 6.75 28.01
N TYR A 403 -0.15 7.28 29.21
CA TYR A 403 0.15 8.69 29.48
C TYR A 403 1.44 9.13 28.75
N ILE A 404 1.28 9.89 27.66
CA ILE A 404 2.37 10.69 27.10
C ILE A 404 2.71 11.77 28.16
N PRO A 405 3.96 11.88 28.66
CA PRO A 405 4.19 12.55 29.94
C PRO A 405 4.07 14.08 29.96
N ASP A 406 2.84 14.59 30.00
CA ASP A 406 2.55 15.92 30.54
C ASP A 406 1.27 15.98 31.39
N HIS A 407 1.49 16.13 32.70
CA HIS A 407 0.61 16.66 33.76
C HIS A 407 -0.48 15.75 34.41
N TYR A 408 -0.20 15.40 35.69
CA TYR A 408 -1.07 15.05 36.84
C TYR A 408 -1.85 13.70 36.91
N PRO A 409 -1.57 12.87 37.94
CA PRO A 409 -2.42 11.79 38.45
C PRO A 409 -3.13 12.12 39.79
N LEU A 410 -4.21 11.39 40.13
CA LEU A 410 -4.89 11.44 41.44
C LEU A 410 -5.27 10.04 41.97
N THR A 411 -5.04 9.76 43.26
CA THR A 411 -5.48 8.55 43.99
C THR A 411 -5.67 8.84 45.50
N LEU A 412 -6.48 8.04 46.21
CA LEU A 412 -6.85 8.25 47.63
C LEU A 412 -7.10 6.92 48.38
N VAL A 413 -6.77 6.81 49.68
CA VAL A 413 -6.77 5.54 50.47
C VAL A 413 -7.19 5.76 51.96
N ARG A 414 -7.70 4.72 52.66
CA ARG A 414 -8.05 4.68 54.12
C ARG A 414 -7.15 3.67 54.89
N SER A 415 -7.38 3.34 56.18
CA SER A 415 -6.46 2.48 56.98
C SER A 415 -7.09 1.61 58.10
N SER A 416 -6.36 0.60 58.61
CA SER A 416 -6.79 -0.46 59.55
C SER A 416 -5.60 -1.08 60.35
N SER A 417 -5.83 -1.94 61.37
CA SER A 417 -4.73 -2.63 62.14
C SER A 417 -5.05 -4.05 62.67
N THR A 418 -4.02 -4.87 62.97
CA THR A 418 -4.11 -6.31 63.35
C THR A 418 -3.06 -6.76 64.42
N ALA A 419 -3.40 -7.74 65.26
CA ALA A 419 -2.53 -8.40 66.26
C ALA A 419 -2.64 -9.95 66.23
N LEU A 420 -1.70 -10.68 66.86
CA LEU A 420 -1.54 -12.16 66.80
C LEU A 420 -1.03 -12.80 68.11
N ALA A 421 -1.41 -14.05 68.40
CA ALA A 421 -0.84 -14.94 69.43
C ALA A 421 -0.76 -16.43 68.99
N SER A 422 0.04 -17.26 69.70
CA SER A 422 0.20 -18.73 69.52
C SER A 422 -0.04 -19.49 70.83
N SER A 423 -0.49 -20.75 70.76
CA SER A 423 -0.93 -21.55 71.91
C SER A 423 0.15 -22.37 72.62
N ALA A 424 1.29 -22.67 71.97
CA ALA A 424 2.37 -23.48 72.55
C ALA A 424 3.68 -23.28 71.78
N ASN A 425 4.79 -22.95 72.46
CA ASN A 425 6.07 -22.64 71.84
C ASN A 425 7.23 -22.76 72.87
N PRO A 426 8.33 -23.50 72.62
CA PRO A 426 8.59 -24.40 71.48
C PRO A 426 7.62 -25.60 71.38
N SER A 427 7.77 -26.38 70.31
CA SER A 427 6.99 -27.58 69.99
C SER A 427 7.89 -28.64 69.33
N THR A 428 7.58 -29.93 69.41
CA THR A 428 8.32 -30.98 68.67
C THR A 428 7.75 -31.20 67.26
N VAL A 429 8.53 -31.80 66.35
CA VAL A 429 8.08 -32.00 64.97
C VAL A 429 6.88 -32.95 64.93
N GLY A 430 5.75 -32.48 64.39
CA GLY A 430 4.45 -33.17 64.42
C GLY A 430 3.51 -32.78 65.57
N GLN A 431 3.90 -31.89 66.50
CA GLN A 431 3.03 -31.39 67.57
C GLN A 431 2.10 -30.26 67.07
N SER A 432 0.81 -30.30 67.44
CA SER A 432 -0.18 -29.31 67.02
C SER A 432 -0.16 -28.02 67.85
N VAL A 433 -0.31 -26.88 67.17
CA VAL A 433 -0.28 -25.51 67.71
C VAL A 433 -1.43 -24.69 67.09
N THR A 434 -2.04 -23.78 67.86
CA THR A 434 -3.14 -22.90 67.41
C THR A 434 -2.73 -21.43 67.48
N LEU A 435 -3.12 -20.67 66.46
CA LEU A 435 -2.88 -19.25 66.26
C LEU A 435 -4.20 -18.47 66.34
N THR A 436 -4.17 -17.27 66.90
CA THR A 436 -5.34 -16.38 67.06
C THR A 436 -4.98 -14.95 66.69
N ALA A 437 -5.80 -14.30 65.87
CA ALA A 437 -5.61 -12.92 65.42
C ALA A 437 -6.82 -12.03 65.71
N THR A 438 -6.56 -10.73 65.91
CA THR A 438 -7.56 -9.71 66.26
C THR A 438 -7.36 -8.46 65.39
N VAL A 439 -8.44 -7.91 64.83
CA VAL A 439 -8.44 -6.78 63.87
C VAL A 439 -9.29 -5.62 64.40
N SER A 440 -8.86 -4.39 64.14
CA SER A 440 -9.56 -3.16 64.53
C SER A 440 -9.75 -2.19 63.34
N PRO A 441 -10.93 -1.53 63.21
CA PRO A 441 -12.13 -1.66 64.04
C PRO A 441 -12.82 -3.03 63.87
N SER A 442 -13.60 -3.46 64.87
CA SER A 442 -14.34 -4.75 64.84
C SER A 442 -15.46 -4.83 63.80
N THR A 443 -15.70 -3.75 63.05
CA THR A 443 -16.55 -3.68 61.86
C THR A 443 -15.84 -4.09 60.57
N ALA A 444 -14.52 -4.33 60.60
CA ALA A 444 -13.75 -4.82 59.45
C ALA A 444 -14.18 -6.25 59.07
N THR A 445 -14.25 -6.54 57.77
CA THR A 445 -14.85 -7.78 57.25
C THR A 445 -13.87 -8.61 56.41
N GLY A 446 -14.15 -9.90 56.21
CA GLY A 446 -13.34 -10.76 55.33
C GLY A 446 -12.39 -11.69 56.09
N ILE A 447 -11.15 -11.80 55.62
CA ILE A 447 -10.25 -12.92 55.94
C ILE A 447 -8.91 -12.42 56.52
N VAL A 448 -8.45 -13.09 57.58
CA VAL A 448 -7.08 -13.00 58.08
C VAL A 448 -6.30 -14.25 57.66
N GLN A 449 -5.10 -14.03 57.14
CA GLN A 449 -4.18 -15.06 56.67
C GLN A 449 -2.99 -15.16 57.62
N PHE A 450 -2.77 -16.34 58.20
CA PHE A 450 -1.64 -16.62 59.07
C PHE A 450 -0.47 -17.09 58.20
N ASN A 451 0.68 -16.44 58.32
CA ASN A 451 1.86 -16.72 57.50
C ASN A 451 3.12 -16.89 58.35
N TYR A 452 3.97 -17.85 57.98
CA TYR A 452 5.37 -17.94 58.42
C TYR A 452 6.23 -16.92 57.63
N THR A 453 7.29 -16.36 58.23
CA THR A 453 7.97 -15.13 57.76
C THR A 453 9.50 -15.12 57.92
N ASP A 454 10.13 -16.26 58.24
CA ASP A 454 11.60 -16.37 58.24
C ASP A 454 12.15 -16.48 56.80
N THR A 455 11.26 -16.67 55.81
CA THR A 455 11.49 -16.33 54.41
C THR A 455 11.04 -14.90 54.11
N THR A 456 11.77 -14.20 53.23
CA THR A 456 11.51 -12.80 52.86
C THR A 456 10.14 -12.52 52.23
N GLN A 457 9.46 -13.56 51.73
CA GLN A 457 8.02 -13.50 51.46
C GLN A 457 7.27 -14.44 52.41
N PRO A 458 6.12 -14.01 52.98
CA PRO A 458 5.37 -14.83 53.92
C PRO A 458 4.76 -16.09 53.28
N THR A 459 4.99 -17.27 53.86
CA THR A 459 4.34 -18.51 53.41
C THR A 459 3.06 -18.76 54.18
N ILE A 460 1.95 -18.97 53.46
CA ILE A 460 0.63 -19.19 54.06
C ILE A 460 0.63 -20.49 54.88
N LEU A 461 0.38 -20.37 56.17
CA LEU A 461 0.05 -21.51 57.03
C LEU A 461 -1.44 -21.84 56.92
N GLY A 462 -2.29 -20.81 57.00
CA GLY A 462 -3.74 -20.97 56.91
C GLY A 462 -4.51 -19.65 56.90
N ARG A 463 -5.84 -19.75 56.90
CA ARG A 463 -6.77 -18.61 56.88
C ARG A 463 -7.90 -18.81 57.88
N GLY A 464 -8.33 -17.72 58.51
CA GLY A 464 -9.53 -17.66 59.33
C GLY A 464 -10.41 -16.48 58.91
N THR A 465 -11.71 -16.69 58.86
CA THR A 465 -12.70 -15.62 58.60
C THR A 465 -12.89 -14.78 59.86
N LEU A 466 -13.01 -13.46 59.70
CA LEU A 466 -13.31 -12.56 60.82
C LEU A 466 -14.74 -12.75 61.34
N SER A 467 -14.85 -12.91 62.65
CA SER A 467 -16.10 -12.84 63.41
C SER A 467 -15.91 -11.90 64.59
N ALA A 468 -16.74 -10.85 64.70
CA ALA A 468 -16.65 -9.82 65.73
C ALA A 468 -15.23 -9.23 65.98
N GLY A 469 -14.39 -9.19 64.93
CA GLY A 469 -13.00 -8.71 64.99
C GLY A 469 -11.93 -9.76 65.30
N THR A 470 -12.23 -11.06 65.37
CA THR A 470 -11.23 -12.13 65.61
C THR A 470 -11.28 -13.28 64.60
N ALA A 471 -10.15 -13.99 64.45
CA ALA A 471 -9.97 -15.14 63.57
C ALA A 471 -8.92 -16.13 64.14
N THR A 472 -8.96 -17.41 63.76
CA THR A 472 -8.07 -18.47 64.29
C THR A 472 -7.63 -19.50 63.24
N TYR A 473 -6.51 -20.20 63.47
CA TYR A 473 -6.03 -21.32 62.64
C TYR A 473 -5.13 -22.28 63.44
N SER A 474 -5.08 -23.58 63.11
CA SER A 474 -4.25 -24.58 63.82
C SER A 474 -3.45 -25.47 62.87
N THR A 475 -2.21 -25.84 63.25
CA THR A 475 -1.33 -26.71 62.46
C THR A 475 -0.38 -27.54 63.32
N SER A 476 -0.02 -28.74 62.85
CA SER A 476 1.04 -29.61 63.40
C SER A 476 2.21 -29.84 62.43
N LEU A 477 2.20 -29.17 61.27
CA LEU A 477 3.11 -29.43 60.15
C LEU A 477 4.38 -28.58 60.17
N LEU A 478 4.65 -27.88 61.27
CA LEU A 478 5.85 -27.05 61.40
C LEU A 478 7.10 -27.94 61.36
N SER A 479 7.95 -27.67 60.38
CA SER A 479 9.23 -28.35 60.19
C SER A 479 10.22 -27.93 61.28
N VAL A 480 11.40 -28.52 61.26
CA VAL A 480 12.43 -28.28 62.28
C VAL A 480 13.15 -26.95 62.03
N GLY A 481 13.20 -26.10 63.05
CA GLY A 481 13.70 -24.73 62.98
C GLY A 481 12.93 -23.78 63.91
N SER A 482 13.27 -22.49 63.85
CA SER A 482 12.43 -21.41 64.39
C SER A 482 11.58 -20.81 63.25
N HIS A 483 10.36 -20.42 63.58
CA HIS A 483 9.31 -19.99 62.67
C HIS A 483 8.64 -18.70 63.18
N ASN A 484 9.15 -17.53 62.83
CA ASN A 484 8.46 -16.25 62.96
C ASN A 484 7.13 -16.24 62.17
N ILE A 485 6.00 -16.03 62.85
CA ILE A 485 4.66 -16.09 62.25
C ILE A 485 3.94 -14.75 62.43
N VAL A 486 3.26 -14.26 61.38
CA VAL A 486 2.43 -13.03 61.37
C VAL A 486 0.98 -13.33 60.95
N ALA A 487 0.06 -12.41 61.26
CA ALA A 487 -1.32 -12.41 60.77
C ALA A 487 -1.55 -11.22 59.84
N SER A 488 -1.86 -11.51 58.58
CA SER A 488 -2.18 -10.51 57.54
C SER A 488 -3.69 -10.44 57.33
N TYR A 489 -4.31 -9.33 57.75
CA TYR A 489 -5.66 -8.99 57.33
C TYR A 489 -5.63 -8.59 55.86
N LEU A 490 -6.44 -9.24 55.02
CA LEU A 490 -6.39 -9.06 53.56
C LEU A 490 -7.16 -7.82 53.05
N GLY A 491 -7.84 -7.10 53.95
CA GLY A 491 -8.64 -5.92 53.61
C GLY A 491 -10.06 -6.25 53.15
N ASP A 492 -10.85 -5.19 53.00
CA ASP A 492 -12.16 -5.19 52.34
C ASP A 492 -12.32 -3.91 51.50
N ILE A 493 -13.51 -3.68 50.93
CA ILE A 493 -13.79 -2.53 50.05
C ILE A 493 -13.64 -1.15 50.74
N ASN A 494 -13.60 -1.10 52.08
CA ASN A 494 -13.45 0.13 52.87
C ASN A 494 -12.07 0.29 53.52
N TYR A 495 -11.38 -0.83 53.78
CA TYR A 495 -10.14 -0.88 54.56
C TYR A 495 -9.06 -1.69 53.83
N PRO A 496 -7.89 -1.12 53.50
CA PRO A 496 -6.82 -1.89 52.84
C PRO A 496 -6.23 -2.95 53.78
N PRO A 497 -5.50 -3.94 53.22
CA PRO A 497 -4.77 -4.94 53.98
C PRO A 497 -3.74 -4.34 54.94
N ASN A 498 -3.51 -5.03 56.06
CA ASN A 498 -2.42 -4.75 57.00
C ASN A 498 -1.92 -6.05 57.64
N THR A 499 -0.77 -6.03 58.32
CA THR A 499 -0.17 -7.24 58.93
C THR A 499 0.33 -6.95 60.36
N SER A 500 0.17 -7.93 61.26
CA SER A 500 0.63 -7.86 62.66
C SER A 500 2.15 -7.91 62.81
N ALA A 501 2.63 -7.59 64.01
CA ALA A 501 3.95 -8.05 64.45
C ALA A 501 4.04 -9.59 64.47
N GLY A 502 5.27 -10.12 64.42
CA GLY A 502 5.55 -11.56 64.33
C GLY A 502 5.90 -12.23 65.66
N ILE A 503 5.74 -13.56 65.73
CA ILE A 503 6.05 -14.42 66.89
C ILE A 503 6.87 -15.66 66.49
N ALA A 504 8.02 -15.92 67.13
CA ALA A 504 8.99 -16.94 66.71
C ALA A 504 8.79 -18.34 67.38
N GLN A 505 8.32 -19.31 66.61
CA GLN A 505 7.85 -20.66 67.00
C GLN A 505 8.89 -21.77 66.73
N THR A 506 9.37 -22.54 67.72
CA THR A 506 10.61 -23.38 67.58
C THR A 506 10.42 -24.93 67.60
N VAL A 507 11.24 -25.71 66.86
CA VAL A 507 11.13 -27.19 66.58
C VAL A 507 12.51 -27.90 66.26
N ILE A 508 12.69 -29.25 66.39
CA ILE A 508 14.01 -30.03 66.42
C ILE A 508 14.12 -31.44 65.69
N SER A 509 15.26 -31.82 65.01
CA SER A 509 15.54 -33.08 64.16
C SER A 509 17.04 -33.44 63.80
N PRO A 510 17.32 -34.57 63.06
CA PRO A 510 18.52 -34.93 62.21
C PRO A 510 18.17 -35.23 60.69
N VAL A 511 18.93 -35.84 59.71
CA VAL A 511 20.34 -35.90 59.13
C VAL A 511 20.31 -36.65 57.73
N ILE A 512 21.21 -36.42 56.72
CA ILE A 512 21.17 -37.01 55.32
C ILE A 512 22.59 -37.24 54.65
N SER A 513 22.74 -37.92 53.48
CA SER A 513 24.03 -38.41 52.85
C SER A 513 24.21 -38.39 51.28
N ASN A 514 24.79 -37.35 50.66
CA ASN A 514 25.19 -37.32 49.21
C ASN A 514 26.40 -36.36 48.94
N PRO A 515 27.37 -36.69 48.06
CA PRO A 515 28.57 -35.85 47.82
C PRO A 515 28.31 -34.50 47.13
N CYS A 516 27.24 -34.36 46.36
CA CYS A 516 26.75 -33.07 45.85
C CYS A 516 25.85 -32.34 46.87
N GLN A 517 25.55 -32.95 48.03
CA GLN A 517 24.64 -32.40 49.07
C GLN A 517 25.39 -31.68 50.20
N LEU A 518 26.69 -31.93 50.38
CA LEU A 518 27.55 -31.27 51.35
C LEU A 518 28.87 -30.83 50.68
N PRO A 519 28.90 -29.65 50.04
CA PRO A 519 30.14 -29.04 49.58
C PRO A 519 31.13 -28.85 50.75
N PRO A 520 32.45 -29.02 50.54
CA PRO A 520 33.44 -28.89 51.60
C PRO A 520 33.54 -27.45 52.10
N THR A 521 33.55 -27.26 53.42
CA THR A 521 33.64 -25.92 54.04
C THR A 521 35.03 -25.27 53.91
N THR A 522 36.06 -26.07 53.60
CA THR A 522 37.43 -25.60 53.31
C THR A 522 38.10 -26.52 52.28
N GLY A 523 38.94 -25.94 51.41
CA GLY A 523 39.66 -26.67 50.36
C GLY A 523 38.83 -26.86 49.08
N ASN A 524 39.49 -27.24 47.98
CA ASN A 524 38.85 -27.35 46.66
C ASN A 524 37.73 -28.41 46.65
N TRP A 525 36.62 -28.11 45.97
CA TRP A 525 35.52 -29.03 45.77
C TRP A 525 35.81 -29.95 44.56
N ILE A 526 36.43 -31.09 44.84
CA ILE A 526 36.82 -32.08 43.82
C ILE A 526 35.64 -33.01 43.52
N ILE A 527 35.08 -32.91 42.31
CA ILE A 527 34.06 -33.82 41.80
C ILE A 527 34.78 -35.03 41.18
N GLY A 528 35.18 -35.97 42.05
CA GLY A 528 35.88 -37.22 41.66
C GLY A 528 34.96 -38.39 41.31
N ALA A 529 33.65 -38.23 41.46
CA ALA A 529 32.63 -39.19 41.04
C ALA A 529 31.39 -38.42 40.57
N SER A 530 30.66 -38.97 39.59
CA SER A 530 29.55 -38.25 38.96
C SER A 530 28.42 -38.03 39.95
N CYS A 531 28.00 -36.77 40.15
CA CYS A 531 26.89 -36.43 41.04
C CYS A 531 25.99 -35.34 40.44
N THR A 532 24.76 -35.29 40.96
CA THR A 532 23.73 -34.35 40.52
C THR A 532 23.51 -33.29 41.59
N LEU A 533 23.64 -32.02 41.19
CA LEU A 533 23.29 -30.88 42.01
C LEU A 533 21.76 -30.71 41.98
N ALA A 534 21.11 -31.05 43.09
CA ALA A 534 19.65 -31.00 43.26
C ALA A 534 19.16 -29.75 44.00
N THR A 535 20.07 -28.93 44.53
CA THR A 535 19.78 -27.74 45.33
C THR A 535 20.72 -26.60 44.94
N SER A 536 20.19 -25.39 44.80
CA SER A 536 21.00 -24.22 44.41
C SER A 536 22.13 -23.98 45.41
N THR A 537 23.35 -23.87 44.91
CA THR A 537 24.58 -23.96 45.69
C THR A 537 25.60 -22.92 45.22
N THR A 538 26.10 -22.12 46.16
CA THR A 538 27.29 -21.28 45.92
C THR A 538 28.53 -22.11 46.20
N ALA A 539 29.47 -22.17 45.25
CA ALA A 539 30.72 -22.91 45.43
C ALA A 539 31.58 -22.25 46.54
N PRO A 540 31.95 -22.99 47.61
CA PRO A 540 32.69 -22.43 48.74
C PRO A 540 34.19 -22.24 48.43
N ALA A 541 34.69 -22.93 47.40
CA ALA A 541 36.08 -22.94 46.96
C ALA A 541 36.14 -23.43 45.50
N ASN A 542 37.35 -23.50 44.90
CA ASN A 542 37.51 -23.90 43.51
C ASN A 542 36.93 -25.29 43.24
N VAL A 543 36.13 -25.42 42.18
CA VAL A 543 35.51 -26.66 41.75
C VAL A 543 36.40 -27.33 40.71
N ILE A 544 36.69 -28.62 40.89
CA ILE A 544 37.49 -29.41 39.95
C ILE A 544 36.64 -30.57 39.44
N VAL A 545 36.20 -30.50 38.19
CA VAL A 545 35.49 -31.59 37.50
C VAL A 545 36.52 -32.37 36.69
N GLN A 546 36.81 -33.59 37.16
CA GLN A 546 37.87 -34.43 36.61
C GLN A 546 37.45 -35.13 35.31
N SER A 547 38.43 -35.46 34.45
CA SER A 547 38.19 -36.23 33.23
C SER A 547 37.50 -37.57 33.52
N GLY A 548 36.54 -37.92 32.68
CA GLY A 548 35.65 -39.08 32.86
C GLY A 548 34.48 -38.88 33.83
N VAL A 549 34.43 -37.77 34.58
CA VAL A 549 33.37 -37.47 35.55
C VAL A 549 32.32 -36.53 34.95
N THR A 550 31.05 -36.71 35.34
CA THR A 550 29.93 -35.82 34.96
C THR A 550 29.37 -35.09 36.18
N LEU A 551 29.37 -33.76 36.13
CA LEU A 551 28.58 -32.89 37.03
C LEU A 551 27.26 -32.53 36.34
N THR A 552 26.15 -33.00 36.89
CA THR A 552 24.80 -32.67 36.39
C THR A 552 24.16 -31.57 37.23
N ILE A 553 23.60 -30.54 36.58
CA ILE A 553 22.84 -29.47 37.23
C ILE A 553 21.40 -29.53 36.72
N ASN A 554 20.46 -29.81 37.63
CA ASN A 554 19.05 -29.98 37.29
C ASN A 554 18.34 -28.65 36.96
N SER A 555 17.26 -28.71 36.19
CA SER A 555 16.37 -27.57 35.97
C SER A 555 15.88 -26.98 37.30
N GLY A 556 15.83 -25.65 37.38
CA GLY A 556 15.53 -24.90 38.61
C GLY A 556 16.69 -24.76 39.61
N VAL A 557 17.80 -25.49 39.42
CA VAL A 557 18.99 -25.43 40.31
C VAL A 557 20.00 -24.41 39.77
N THR A 558 20.57 -23.59 40.65
CA THR A 558 21.66 -22.65 40.30
C THR A 558 22.98 -23.04 40.97
N LEU A 559 24.04 -23.22 40.19
CA LEU A 559 25.42 -23.23 40.68
C LEU A 559 26.01 -21.82 40.58
N THR A 560 26.39 -21.23 41.71
CA THR A 560 26.97 -19.87 41.76
C THR A 560 28.47 -19.92 42.04
N ILE A 561 29.27 -19.29 41.17
CA ILE A 561 30.72 -19.16 41.30
C ILE A 561 31.03 -17.69 41.59
N ASN A 562 31.49 -17.41 42.80
CA ASN A 562 31.83 -16.05 43.24
C ASN A 562 33.17 -15.58 42.66
N SER A 563 33.42 -14.26 42.70
CA SER A 563 34.74 -13.70 42.38
C SER A 563 35.83 -14.31 43.27
N GLY A 564 36.99 -14.58 42.68
CA GLY A 564 38.10 -15.32 43.31
C GLY A 564 37.94 -16.84 43.33
N VAL A 565 36.77 -17.39 42.98
CA VAL A 565 36.53 -18.83 42.83
C VAL A 565 36.64 -19.25 41.35
N SER A 566 37.13 -20.46 41.09
CA SER A 566 37.18 -21.02 39.74
C SER A 566 36.53 -22.39 39.59
N ILE A 567 35.99 -22.70 38.41
CA ILE A 567 35.75 -24.06 37.92
C ILE A 567 36.90 -24.43 36.99
N THR A 568 37.52 -25.58 37.20
CA THR A 568 38.37 -26.23 36.19
C THR A 568 37.69 -27.52 35.72
N ASN A 569 37.30 -27.58 34.44
CA ASN A 569 36.62 -28.72 33.84
C ASN A 569 37.49 -29.42 32.79
N SER A 570 37.90 -30.66 33.09
CA SER A 570 38.45 -31.61 32.11
C SER A 570 37.53 -32.81 31.87
N GLY A 571 36.35 -32.84 32.51
CA GLY A 571 35.29 -33.84 32.31
C GLY A 571 34.08 -33.26 31.60
N ILE A 572 32.89 -33.61 32.10
CA ILE A 572 31.60 -33.20 31.55
C ILE A 572 30.85 -32.35 32.59
N ILE A 573 30.41 -31.16 32.18
CA ILE A 573 29.36 -30.39 32.88
C ILE A 573 28.10 -30.46 32.02
N SER A 574 26.99 -30.90 32.59
CA SER A 574 25.69 -30.99 31.92
C SER A 574 24.65 -30.20 32.71
N SER A 575 24.23 -29.05 32.20
CA SER A 575 23.31 -28.14 32.88
C SER A 575 21.98 -28.01 32.16
N THR A 576 20.89 -28.37 32.85
CA THR A 576 19.52 -27.93 32.53
C THR A 576 19.05 -26.81 33.46
N GLY A 577 19.79 -26.55 34.54
CA GLY A 577 19.65 -25.38 35.41
C GLY A 577 20.56 -24.22 35.02
N THR A 578 20.90 -23.40 36.01
CA THR A 578 21.68 -22.17 35.86
C THR A 578 23.11 -22.32 36.36
N ILE A 579 24.09 -21.83 35.61
CA ILE A 579 25.45 -21.56 36.08
C ILE A 579 25.62 -20.04 36.12
N SER A 580 25.76 -19.47 37.32
CA SER A 580 26.02 -18.04 37.52
C SER A 580 27.50 -17.83 37.87
N ASN A 581 28.26 -17.19 37.00
CA ASN A 581 29.70 -17.01 37.14
C ASN A 581 30.10 -15.54 37.30
N SER A 582 30.65 -15.20 38.46
CA SER A 582 31.39 -13.96 38.72
C SER A 582 32.88 -14.23 38.98
N GLY A 583 33.33 -15.47 38.82
CA GLY A 583 34.72 -15.92 38.94
C GLY A 583 35.26 -16.46 37.61
N THR A 584 36.00 -17.56 37.62
CA THR A 584 36.67 -18.09 36.41
C THR A 584 36.22 -19.51 36.05
N ILE A 585 35.69 -19.74 34.85
CA ILE A 585 35.46 -21.08 34.29
C ILE A 585 36.55 -21.39 33.27
N ASN A 586 37.35 -22.42 33.50
CA ASN A 586 38.35 -22.93 32.57
C ASN A 586 37.90 -24.29 32.03
N ASN A 587 37.49 -24.33 30.76
CA ASN A 587 37.01 -25.54 30.10
C ASN A 587 38.03 -26.11 29.10
N SER A 588 38.56 -27.30 29.41
CA SER A 588 39.24 -28.16 28.44
C SER A 588 38.46 -29.43 28.09
N GLY A 589 37.41 -29.75 28.87
CA GLY A 589 36.45 -30.83 28.60
C GLY A 589 35.23 -30.36 27.81
N TYR A 590 34.06 -30.89 28.19
CA TYR A 590 32.77 -30.61 27.57
C TYR A 590 31.80 -29.89 28.52
N VAL A 591 31.10 -28.87 28.01
CA VAL A 591 29.98 -28.20 28.68
C VAL A 591 28.73 -28.28 27.81
N GLY A 592 27.71 -29.00 28.25
CA GLY A 592 26.37 -29.03 27.66
C GLY A 592 25.43 -28.09 28.41
N ASN A 593 24.89 -27.09 27.71
CA ASN A 593 23.95 -26.11 28.26
C ASN A 593 22.56 -26.26 27.62
N GLY A 594 21.65 -26.94 28.32
CA GLY A 594 20.21 -26.91 28.06
C GLY A 594 19.43 -25.93 28.94
N GLY A 595 20.12 -25.19 29.82
CA GLY A 595 19.53 -24.24 30.77
C GLY A 595 20.03 -22.81 30.54
N THR A 596 20.72 -22.22 31.52
CA THR A 596 21.33 -20.89 31.40
C THR A 596 22.76 -20.86 31.94
N ILE A 597 23.68 -20.25 31.20
CA ILE A 597 25.00 -19.84 31.71
C ILE A 597 25.03 -18.32 31.74
N THR A 598 25.10 -17.71 32.92
CA THR A 598 25.27 -16.26 33.08
C THR A 598 26.70 -15.98 33.51
N ASN A 599 27.50 -15.39 32.62
CA ASN A 599 28.79 -14.82 32.96
C ASN A 599 28.60 -13.35 33.33
N ASN A 600 28.63 -13.06 34.63
CA ASN A 600 28.43 -11.73 35.19
C ASN A 600 29.64 -10.83 34.93
N SER A 601 29.50 -9.53 35.18
CA SER A 601 30.62 -8.59 35.08
C SER A 601 31.77 -8.97 36.02
N GLY A 602 33.01 -8.92 35.51
CA GLY A 602 34.21 -9.45 36.17
C GLY A 602 34.40 -10.97 36.00
N GLY A 603 33.36 -11.72 35.63
CA GLY A 603 33.45 -13.15 35.34
C GLY A 603 34.21 -13.45 34.06
N THR A 604 35.01 -14.52 34.06
CA THR A 604 35.78 -14.99 32.90
C THR A 604 35.44 -16.44 32.57
N ILE A 605 35.22 -16.74 31.29
CA ILE A 605 35.15 -18.11 30.75
C ILE A 605 36.26 -18.28 29.72
N THR A 606 37.14 -19.26 29.90
CA THR A 606 38.10 -19.70 28.87
C THR A 606 37.71 -21.07 28.34
N ASN A 607 37.72 -21.23 27.01
CA ASN A 607 37.37 -22.47 26.35
C ASN A 607 38.49 -22.95 25.42
N SER A 608 39.11 -24.07 25.78
CA SER A 608 40.00 -24.85 24.90
C SER A 608 39.38 -26.21 24.51
N GLY A 609 38.21 -26.55 25.07
CA GLY A 609 37.43 -27.74 24.75
C GLY A 609 36.15 -27.39 23.99
N THR A 610 35.04 -28.05 24.32
CA THR A 610 33.74 -27.85 23.66
C THR A 610 32.69 -27.27 24.59
N ILE A 611 31.96 -26.25 24.12
CA ILE A 611 30.70 -25.77 24.71
C ILE A 611 29.59 -25.98 23.70
N SER A 612 28.51 -26.67 24.08
CA SER A 612 27.30 -26.88 23.26
C SER A 612 26.09 -26.25 23.95
N SER A 613 25.48 -25.24 23.34
CA SER A 613 24.31 -24.54 23.88
C SER A 613 23.05 -24.83 23.08
N TYR A 614 22.05 -25.38 23.77
CA TYR A 614 20.64 -25.42 23.38
C TYR A 614 19.82 -24.40 24.19
N GLY A 615 20.34 -23.98 25.35
CA GLY A 615 19.79 -22.93 26.19
C GLY A 615 20.48 -21.57 26.00
N ILE A 616 20.44 -20.74 27.04
CA ILE A 616 20.93 -19.35 27.02
C ILE A 616 22.37 -19.28 27.55
N ILE A 617 23.24 -18.51 26.89
CA ILE A 617 24.49 -17.99 27.43
C ILE A 617 24.35 -16.47 27.47
N SER A 618 24.40 -15.86 28.65
CA SER A 618 24.33 -14.41 28.85
C SER A 618 25.67 -13.91 29.38
N ASN A 619 26.29 -12.93 28.71
CA ASN A 619 27.64 -12.47 29.03
C ASN A 619 27.73 -10.95 29.23
N SER A 620 28.10 -10.54 30.44
CA SER A 620 28.57 -9.18 30.80
C SER A 620 30.02 -9.15 31.30
N GLY A 621 30.71 -10.29 31.25
CA GLY A 621 32.15 -10.44 31.51
C GLY A 621 32.92 -10.84 30.25
N THR A 622 33.99 -11.63 30.41
CA THR A 622 34.85 -12.07 29.29
C THR A 622 34.61 -13.54 28.94
N ILE A 623 34.38 -13.84 27.67
CA ILE A 623 34.46 -15.20 27.12
C ILE A 623 35.60 -15.25 26.10
N THR A 624 36.56 -16.15 26.29
CA THR A 624 37.68 -16.37 25.37
C THR A 624 37.65 -17.79 24.83
N ASN A 625 37.37 -17.93 23.54
CA ASN A 625 37.52 -19.19 22.81
C ASN A 625 38.95 -19.28 22.25
N ASN A 626 39.68 -20.32 22.65
CA ASN A 626 41.09 -20.53 22.28
C ASN A 626 41.22 -21.28 20.94
N SER A 627 42.45 -21.45 20.48
CA SER A 627 42.77 -22.04 19.16
C SER A 627 42.30 -23.49 18.95
N SER A 628 42.02 -24.23 20.02
CA SER A 628 41.39 -25.57 19.99
C SER A 628 39.91 -25.54 20.40
N GLY A 629 39.39 -24.39 20.79
CA GLY A 629 38.07 -24.23 21.38
C GLY A 629 36.95 -24.25 20.34
N THR A 630 35.89 -25.00 20.63
CA THR A 630 34.64 -24.99 19.86
C THR A 630 33.48 -24.52 20.75
N ILE A 631 32.70 -23.55 20.27
CA ILE A 631 31.43 -23.12 20.88
C ILE A 631 30.32 -23.31 19.84
N THR A 632 29.39 -24.24 20.06
CA THR A 632 28.26 -24.46 19.15
C THR A 632 26.95 -24.01 19.79
N ASN A 633 26.28 -23.07 19.14
CA ASN A 633 24.92 -22.62 19.47
C ASN A 633 23.94 -23.34 18.53
N TYR A 634 23.05 -24.17 19.08
CA TYR A 634 22.07 -24.95 18.32
C TYR A 634 20.72 -24.22 18.23
N ASN A 635 19.79 -24.77 17.44
CA ASN A 635 18.41 -24.29 17.34
C ASN A 635 17.75 -24.13 18.72
N GLY A 636 17.10 -22.99 18.96
CA GLY A 636 16.59 -22.55 20.26
C GLY A 636 17.61 -21.84 21.17
N GLY A 637 18.90 -22.09 20.96
CA GLY A 637 20.00 -21.53 21.74
C GLY A 637 20.26 -20.05 21.49
N LYS A 638 20.62 -19.31 22.54
CA LYS A 638 20.86 -17.86 22.51
C LYS A 638 22.17 -17.51 23.17
N ILE A 639 23.09 -16.86 22.45
CA ILE A 639 24.29 -16.24 23.03
C ILE A 639 24.09 -14.72 23.07
N ASN A 640 23.87 -14.17 24.25
CA ASN A 640 23.60 -12.76 24.49
C ASN A 640 24.84 -12.09 25.11
N ASN A 641 25.69 -11.50 24.28
CA ASN A 641 26.78 -10.63 24.75
C ASN A 641 26.21 -9.24 25.04
N ILE A 642 25.84 -8.99 26.29
CA ILE A 642 25.22 -7.73 26.72
C ILE A 642 26.29 -6.66 27.00
N SER A 643 25.87 -5.43 27.26
CA SER A 643 26.79 -4.29 27.48
C SER A 643 27.83 -4.58 28.56
N GLY A 644 29.09 -4.20 28.29
CA GLY A 644 30.27 -4.56 29.08
C GLY A 644 30.87 -5.94 28.77
N GLY A 645 30.10 -6.84 28.16
CA GLY A 645 30.55 -8.17 27.78
C GLY A 645 31.54 -8.18 26.60
N THR A 646 32.59 -8.99 26.70
CA THR A 646 33.56 -9.24 25.63
C THR A 646 33.54 -10.71 25.23
N ILE A 647 33.44 -11.01 23.92
CA ILE A 647 33.70 -12.34 23.36
C ILE A 647 34.92 -12.25 22.43
N THR A 648 35.95 -13.05 22.70
CA THR A 648 37.15 -13.18 21.87
C THR A 648 37.24 -14.58 21.29
N ASN A 649 37.25 -14.70 19.96
CA ASN A 649 37.51 -15.94 19.25
C ASN A 649 38.91 -15.88 18.63
N ASN A 650 39.87 -16.57 19.26
CA ASN A 650 41.28 -16.58 18.84
C ASN A 650 41.46 -17.34 17.51
N SER A 651 42.59 -17.12 16.83
CA SER A 651 42.94 -17.84 15.60
C SER A 651 42.94 -19.35 15.83
N GLY A 652 42.29 -20.11 14.93
CA GLY A 652 41.98 -21.54 15.07
C GLY A 652 40.66 -21.85 15.80
N GLY A 653 40.20 -20.95 16.67
CA GLY A 653 38.95 -21.11 17.41
C GLY A 653 37.71 -21.06 16.51
N THR A 654 36.72 -21.89 16.81
CA THR A 654 35.48 -22.00 16.03
C THR A 654 34.25 -21.69 16.89
N ILE A 655 33.40 -20.78 16.41
CA ILE A 655 32.06 -20.53 16.97
C ILE A 655 31.03 -20.89 15.90
N THR A 656 30.22 -21.92 16.14
CA THR A 656 29.26 -22.45 15.18
C THR A 656 27.83 -22.08 15.58
N ASN A 657 27.14 -21.22 14.84
CA ASN A 657 25.76 -20.81 15.10
C ASN A 657 24.79 -21.60 14.22
N ASN A 658 24.50 -22.84 14.61
CA ASN A 658 23.65 -23.79 13.88
C ASN A 658 22.16 -23.52 14.17
N SER A 659 21.59 -22.53 13.48
CA SER A 659 20.20 -22.06 13.60
C SER A 659 19.81 -21.48 14.97
N GLY A 660 20.79 -21.12 15.80
CA GLY A 660 20.58 -20.32 17.01
C GLY A 660 20.63 -18.81 16.75
N THR A 661 20.58 -18.01 17.82
CA THR A 661 20.73 -16.54 17.76
C THR A 661 21.94 -16.08 18.57
N ILE A 662 22.76 -15.19 18.01
CA ILE A 662 23.78 -14.43 18.76
C ILE A 662 23.33 -12.97 18.80
N THR A 663 23.21 -12.37 19.98
CA THR A 663 22.93 -10.94 20.16
C THR A 663 24.10 -10.24 20.85
N ASN A 664 24.46 -9.05 20.39
CA ASN A 664 25.66 -8.33 20.82
C ASN A 664 25.38 -6.83 21.02
N SER A 665 25.45 -6.40 22.29
CA SER A 665 25.57 -4.99 22.70
C SER A 665 26.85 -4.72 23.52
N GLY A 666 27.73 -5.72 23.61
CA GLY A 666 29.12 -5.59 24.07
C GLY A 666 30.10 -5.53 22.89
N THR A 667 31.23 -6.23 23.01
CA THR A 667 32.26 -6.36 21.97
C THR A 667 32.48 -7.82 21.55
N ILE A 668 32.70 -8.05 20.26
CA ILE A 668 33.18 -9.31 19.68
C ILE A 668 34.50 -9.04 18.95
N SER A 669 35.51 -9.85 19.22
CA SER A 669 36.79 -9.87 18.51
C SER A 669 36.98 -11.24 17.87
N ASN A 670 37.07 -11.30 16.54
CA ASN A 670 37.23 -12.55 15.79
C ASN A 670 38.52 -12.58 14.97
N LEU A 671 39.41 -13.52 15.33
CA LEU A 671 40.57 -13.95 14.57
C LEU A 671 40.44 -15.39 14.06
N GLY A 672 39.43 -16.14 14.54
CA GLY A 672 39.09 -17.50 14.12
C GLY A 672 37.93 -17.53 13.13
N THR A 673 37.10 -18.57 13.23
CA THR A 673 35.90 -18.76 12.38
C THR A 673 34.61 -18.58 13.19
N ILE A 674 33.68 -17.79 12.67
CA ILE A 674 32.26 -17.79 13.08
C ILE A 674 31.41 -18.22 11.87
N SER A 675 30.65 -19.31 11.99
CA SER A 675 29.90 -19.87 10.86
C SER A 675 28.67 -20.70 11.25
N GLY A 676 27.79 -20.98 10.30
CA GLY A 676 26.58 -21.77 10.52
C GLY A 676 25.42 -21.33 9.64
N THR A 677 24.24 -21.25 10.25
CA THR A 677 22.93 -21.00 9.61
C THR A 677 22.04 -20.05 10.42
N GLY A 678 22.48 -19.65 11.61
CA GLY A 678 21.78 -18.71 12.48
C GLY A 678 22.07 -17.25 12.11
N THR A 679 21.62 -16.33 12.97
CA THR A 679 21.86 -14.89 12.80
C THR A 679 22.68 -14.31 13.93
N ILE A 680 23.47 -13.28 13.60
CA ILE A 680 24.16 -12.41 14.55
C ILE A 680 23.43 -11.05 14.52
N LYS A 681 23.12 -10.47 15.68
CA LYS A 681 22.56 -9.12 15.82
C LYS A 681 23.55 -8.22 16.55
N SER A 682 24.11 -7.22 15.88
CA SER A 682 25.19 -6.38 16.42
C SER A 682 25.20 -4.97 15.83
N ALA A 683 25.66 -3.98 16.59
CA ALA A 683 26.10 -2.71 16.01
C ALA A 683 27.39 -2.89 15.17
N LEU A 684 27.59 -2.01 14.18
CA LEU A 684 28.70 -2.06 13.22
C LEU A 684 30.10 -2.03 13.84
N THR A 685 30.25 -1.27 14.92
CA THR A 685 31.51 -1.05 15.66
C THR A 685 31.73 -2.06 16.79
N SER A 686 30.73 -2.89 17.09
CA SER A 686 30.79 -3.91 18.15
C SER A 686 31.39 -5.24 17.69
N ILE A 687 31.80 -5.38 16.43
CA ILE A 687 32.54 -6.54 15.90
C ILE A 687 33.84 -6.07 15.24
N THR A 688 34.97 -6.50 15.80
CA THR A 688 36.28 -6.44 15.13
C THR A 688 36.55 -7.80 14.51
N ASN A 689 36.56 -7.90 13.18
CA ASN A 689 36.85 -9.14 12.46
C ASN A 689 38.11 -9.04 11.60
N THR A 690 39.08 -9.91 11.86
CA THR A 690 40.22 -10.22 10.97
C THR A 690 40.29 -11.71 10.60
N GLY A 691 39.33 -12.51 11.09
CA GLY A 691 39.14 -13.91 10.71
C GLY A 691 37.97 -14.08 9.74
N THR A 692 37.35 -15.26 9.75
CA THR A 692 36.21 -15.60 8.90
C THR A 692 34.91 -15.43 9.66
N ILE A 693 33.95 -14.70 9.09
CA ILE A 693 32.53 -14.72 9.50
C ILE A 693 31.70 -14.99 8.25
N THR A 694 31.00 -16.12 8.20
CA THR A 694 30.05 -16.44 7.10
C THR A 694 28.62 -16.04 7.43
N ASP A 695 28.31 -15.86 8.70
CA ASP A 695 26.94 -15.67 9.18
C ASP A 695 26.47 -14.23 8.90
N PRO A 696 25.20 -14.04 8.48
CA PRO A 696 24.65 -12.70 8.26
C PRO A 696 24.58 -11.90 9.56
N VAL A 697 25.28 -10.76 9.60
CA VAL A 697 25.22 -9.79 10.70
C VAL A 697 24.08 -8.80 10.44
N THR A 698 22.99 -8.96 11.19
CA THR A 698 21.88 -8.02 11.26
C THR A 698 22.23 -6.82 12.14
N ILE A 699 21.92 -5.61 11.67
CA ILE A 699 22.21 -4.36 12.38
C ILE A 699 20.97 -3.75 13.05
N PRO A 700 21.10 -2.94 14.12
CA PRO A 700 20.04 -2.06 14.61
C PRO A 700 19.95 -0.78 13.76
N ASN A 701 19.00 0.11 14.10
CA ASN A 701 18.94 1.47 13.53
C ASN A 701 20.31 2.16 13.65
N THR A 702 20.89 2.54 12.51
CA THR A 702 22.29 2.95 12.42
C THR A 702 22.43 4.16 11.50
N THR A 703 23.16 5.17 11.97
CA THR A 703 23.60 6.30 11.13
C THR A 703 25.12 6.27 11.03
N LEU A 704 25.67 6.33 9.81
CA LEU A 704 27.12 6.33 9.60
C LEU A 704 27.71 7.69 10.02
N SER A 705 28.52 7.64 11.09
CA SER A 705 29.38 8.74 11.56
C SER A 705 30.70 8.84 10.77
N SER A 706 31.16 7.71 10.19
CA SER A 706 32.31 7.60 9.30
C SER A 706 32.04 6.58 8.19
N SER A 707 32.79 6.66 7.09
CA SER A 707 32.78 5.65 6.03
C SER A 707 33.05 4.26 6.58
N TYR A 708 32.38 3.25 6.03
CA TYR A 708 32.36 1.89 6.54
C TYR A 708 32.53 0.85 5.43
N THR A 709 33.27 -0.22 5.75
CA THR A 709 33.58 -1.33 4.85
C THR A 709 33.31 -2.63 5.62
N PRO A 710 32.19 -3.34 5.39
CA PRO A 710 31.88 -4.57 6.11
C PRO A 710 32.93 -5.65 5.80
N SER A 711 33.47 -6.28 6.84
CA SER A 711 34.39 -7.43 6.74
C SER A 711 33.68 -8.78 6.91
N PHE A 712 32.36 -8.78 6.70
CA PHE A 712 31.44 -9.92 6.86
C PHE A 712 30.12 -9.66 6.11
N PRO A 713 29.32 -10.69 5.79
CA PRO A 713 27.97 -10.53 5.23
C PRO A 713 27.06 -9.70 6.14
N MET A 714 26.40 -8.68 5.60
CA MET A 714 25.65 -7.69 6.38
C MET A 714 24.19 -7.57 5.95
N VAL A 715 23.30 -7.39 6.93
CA VAL A 715 21.84 -7.32 6.72
C VAL A 715 21.24 -6.11 7.41
N VAL A 716 20.48 -5.32 6.67
CA VAL A 716 19.52 -4.33 7.19
C VAL A 716 18.15 -5.02 7.21
N PRO A 717 17.65 -5.50 8.38
CA PRO A 717 16.41 -6.25 8.45
C PRO A 717 15.18 -5.34 8.34
N PHE A 718 14.01 -5.93 8.09
CA PHE A 718 12.72 -5.22 8.14
C PHE A 718 12.54 -4.46 9.46
N GLY A 719 11.97 -3.25 9.40
CA GLY A 719 11.83 -2.34 10.54
C GLY A 719 13.12 -1.63 10.98
N VAL A 720 14.25 -1.81 10.28
CA VAL A 720 15.51 -1.11 10.58
C VAL A 720 15.89 -0.09 9.50
N ILE A 721 16.41 1.06 9.94
CA ILE A 721 16.92 2.15 9.11
C ILE A 721 18.46 2.17 9.15
N LEU A 722 19.09 2.22 7.97
CA LEU A 722 20.50 2.58 7.79
C LEU A 722 20.62 3.93 7.05
N THR A 723 21.24 4.92 7.71
CA THR A 723 21.47 6.25 7.16
C THR A 723 22.93 6.45 6.77
N ILE A 724 23.18 6.73 5.50
CA ILE A 724 24.49 7.04 4.91
C ILE A 724 24.49 8.54 4.58
N ASN A 725 25.09 9.34 5.46
CA ASN A 725 25.13 10.80 5.33
C ASN A 725 25.99 11.26 4.13
N SER A 726 25.79 12.51 3.71
CA SER A 726 26.67 13.13 2.70
C SER A 726 28.13 13.10 3.15
N GLY A 727 29.04 12.87 2.21
CA GLY A 727 30.47 12.64 2.46
C GLY A 727 30.84 11.24 2.98
N GLN A 728 29.87 10.42 3.42
CA GLN A 728 30.13 9.04 3.86
C GLN A 728 30.18 8.07 2.68
N ILE A 729 30.98 7.01 2.80
CA ILE A 729 31.06 5.91 1.84
C ILE A 729 30.78 4.58 2.54
N LEU A 730 29.80 3.82 2.06
CA LEU A 730 29.63 2.39 2.35
C LEU A 730 30.28 1.58 1.23
N THR A 731 31.33 0.81 1.55
CA THR A 731 32.08 0.01 0.55
C THR A 731 31.79 -1.48 0.74
N ILE A 732 31.08 -2.08 -0.21
CA ILE A 732 30.78 -3.52 -0.23
C ILE A 732 31.88 -4.20 -1.08
N ASN A 733 32.82 -4.88 -0.43
CA ASN A 733 33.94 -5.53 -1.12
C ASN A 733 33.51 -6.77 -1.93
N SER A 734 34.35 -7.18 -2.88
CA SER A 734 34.15 -8.46 -3.59
C SER A 734 34.14 -9.64 -2.61
N GLY A 735 33.25 -10.61 -2.86
CA GLY A 735 32.96 -11.72 -1.95
C GLY A 735 32.03 -11.37 -0.76
N ILE A 736 31.79 -10.09 -0.46
CA ILE A 736 30.84 -9.66 0.57
C ILE A 736 29.44 -9.50 -0.04
N SER A 737 28.44 -10.06 0.65
CA SER A 737 27.03 -9.77 0.40
C SER A 737 26.50 -8.77 1.42
N PHE A 738 25.77 -7.78 0.93
CA PHE A 738 24.98 -6.84 1.70
C PHE A 738 23.52 -7.03 1.29
N SER A 739 22.60 -7.15 2.24
CA SER A 739 21.17 -7.37 1.94
C SER A 739 20.27 -6.41 2.73
N ASN A 740 19.37 -5.73 2.04
CA ASN A 740 18.38 -4.84 2.63
C ASN A 740 16.97 -5.43 2.50
N SER A 741 16.32 -5.68 3.65
CA SER A 741 14.87 -5.87 3.77
C SER A 741 14.19 -4.80 4.62
N GLY A 742 14.95 -3.83 5.13
CA GLY A 742 14.47 -2.63 5.83
C GLY A 742 14.56 -1.38 4.95
N TYR A 743 15.02 -0.29 5.54
CA TYR A 743 15.11 1.04 4.94
C TYR A 743 16.56 1.52 4.85
N ILE A 744 16.95 2.07 3.71
CA ILE A 744 18.24 2.74 3.54
C ILE A 744 18.01 4.16 3.03
N THR A 745 18.63 5.15 3.68
CA THR A 745 18.77 6.51 3.15
C THR A 745 20.22 6.76 2.76
N ASN A 746 20.47 6.93 1.46
CA ASN A 746 21.79 7.29 0.95
C ASN A 746 21.82 8.73 0.44
N SER A 747 22.49 9.59 1.19
CA SER A 747 22.93 10.93 0.75
C SER A 747 24.45 10.97 0.48
N GLY A 748 25.16 9.87 0.76
CA GLY A 748 26.59 9.68 0.51
C GLY A 748 26.85 8.79 -0.71
N THR A 749 27.78 7.85 -0.59
CA THR A 749 28.11 6.88 -1.65
C THR A 749 27.96 5.44 -1.17
N ILE A 750 27.26 4.61 -1.94
CA ILE A 750 27.34 3.15 -1.87
C ILE A 750 28.26 2.69 -3.00
N SER A 751 29.43 2.15 -2.67
CA SER A 751 30.37 1.57 -3.63
C SER A 751 30.29 0.05 -3.55
N ASN A 752 29.64 -0.57 -4.52
CA ASN A 752 29.48 -2.02 -4.60
C ASN A 752 30.51 -2.65 -5.53
N SER A 753 31.35 -3.52 -4.98
CA SER A 753 32.24 -4.45 -5.69
C SER A 753 31.89 -5.92 -5.39
N GLY A 754 30.82 -6.17 -4.63
CA GLY A 754 30.32 -7.49 -4.25
C GLY A 754 28.87 -7.69 -4.69
N THR A 755 28.00 -8.04 -3.74
CA THR A 755 26.56 -8.24 -4.01
C THR A 755 25.70 -7.36 -3.09
N LEU A 756 24.87 -6.50 -3.68
CA LEU A 756 23.86 -5.69 -3.01
C LEU A 756 22.46 -6.23 -3.36
N ASN A 757 21.83 -6.92 -2.41
CA ASN A 757 20.44 -7.36 -2.53
C ASN A 757 19.51 -6.34 -1.88
N ASN A 758 18.42 -5.96 -2.56
CA ASN A 758 17.40 -5.05 -2.04
C ASN A 758 16.00 -5.65 -2.24
N SER A 759 15.43 -6.17 -1.16
CA SER A 759 14.00 -6.54 -1.07
C SER A 759 13.18 -5.54 -0.25
N GLY A 760 13.84 -4.67 0.53
CA GLY A 760 13.26 -3.53 1.23
C GLY A 760 13.24 -2.27 0.36
N TYR A 761 13.44 -1.12 1.00
CA TYR A 761 13.46 0.19 0.34
C TYR A 761 14.84 0.87 0.44
N LEU A 762 15.32 1.44 -0.66
CA LEU A 762 16.57 2.18 -0.76
C LEU A 762 16.30 3.55 -1.39
N TRP A 763 16.29 4.60 -0.57
CA TRP A 763 16.27 5.99 -1.02
C TRP A 763 17.69 6.44 -1.37
N ASN A 764 17.90 6.98 -2.58
CA ASN A 764 19.20 7.48 -3.01
C ASN A 764 19.14 8.93 -3.50
N GLY A 765 19.48 9.88 -2.63
CA GLY A 765 19.86 11.24 -3.04
C GLY A 765 21.34 11.38 -3.41
N GLY A 766 22.17 10.41 -2.99
CA GLY A 766 23.61 10.35 -3.24
C GLY A 766 24.00 9.55 -4.48
N THR A 767 25.08 8.76 -4.38
CA THR A 767 25.58 7.91 -5.47
C THR A 767 25.53 6.42 -5.11
N ILE A 768 25.07 5.58 -6.03
CA ILE A 768 25.31 4.13 -6.03
C ILE A 768 26.22 3.78 -7.21
N SER A 769 27.38 3.21 -6.92
CA SER A 769 28.32 2.71 -7.93
C SER A 769 28.34 1.18 -7.88
N ASN A 770 27.83 0.52 -8.92
CA ASN A 770 27.97 -0.92 -9.11
C ASN A 770 29.17 -1.18 -10.03
N ASN A 771 30.28 -1.60 -9.46
CA ASN A 771 31.56 -1.75 -10.16
C ASN A 771 31.58 -2.98 -11.09
N SER A 772 32.64 -3.13 -11.90
CA SER A 772 32.77 -4.29 -12.79
C SER A 772 32.82 -5.60 -12.00
N GLY A 773 32.08 -6.61 -12.48
CA GLY A 773 31.95 -7.93 -11.84
C GLY A 773 31.01 -7.99 -10.63
N SER A 774 30.43 -6.88 -10.19
CA SER A 774 29.53 -6.82 -9.03
C SER A 774 28.05 -6.84 -9.42
N THR A 775 27.18 -7.21 -8.48
CA THR A 775 25.73 -7.37 -8.71
C THR A 775 24.89 -6.52 -7.77
N ILE A 776 23.90 -5.80 -8.31
CA ILE A 776 22.72 -5.31 -7.60
C ILE A 776 21.53 -6.21 -7.97
N SER A 777 20.78 -6.65 -6.98
CA SER A 777 19.54 -7.43 -7.16
C SER A 777 18.39 -6.73 -6.43
N ASN A 778 17.52 -6.03 -7.16
CA ASN A 778 16.37 -5.32 -6.62
C ASN A 778 15.06 -6.08 -6.87
N SER A 779 14.48 -6.65 -5.81
CA SER A 779 13.10 -7.15 -5.78
C SER A 779 12.16 -6.27 -4.97
N GLY A 780 12.69 -5.32 -4.20
CA GLY A 780 11.94 -4.30 -3.48
C GLY A 780 11.88 -2.98 -4.26
N THR A 781 12.12 -1.88 -3.55
CA THR A 781 12.12 -0.53 -4.13
C THR A 781 13.49 0.12 -4.03
N ILE A 782 14.00 0.64 -5.14
CA ILE A 782 15.06 1.65 -5.18
C ILE A 782 14.43 2.93 -5.73
N ASN A 783 14.61 4.06 -5.06
CA ASN A 783 14.13 5.36 -5.55
C ASN A 783 15.29 6.38 -5.52
N SER A 784 15.81 6.72 -6.71
CA SER A 784 17.06 7.47 -6.88
C SER A 784 16.84 8.86 -7.47
N TYR A 785 16.95 9.87 -6.62
CA TYR A 785 17.05 11.29 -7.02
C TYR A 785 18.49 11.72 -7.32
N GLY A 786 19.47 10.94 -6.85
CA GLY A 786 20.88 11.08 -7.19
C GLY A 786 21.30 10.15 -8.34
N THR A 787 22.54 9.67 -8.29
CA THR A 787 23.18 8.90 -9.39
C THR A 787 23.21 7.41 -9.09
N ILE A 788 22.90 6.58 -10.09
CA ILE A 788 23.25 5.16 -10.14
C ILE A 788 24.17 4.94 -11.34
N SER A 789 25.42 4.52 -11.11
CA SER A 789 26.37 4.14 -12.15
C SER A 789 26.54 2.62 -12.14
N ASN A 790 26.11 1.94 -13.20
CA ASN A 790 26.24 0.50 -13.38
C ASN A 790 27.37 0.18 -14.36
N SER A 791 28.36 -0.58 -13.87
CA SER A 791 29.44 -1.20 -14.64
C SER A 791 29.46 -2.72 -14.49
N GLY A 792 28.50 -3.29 -13.75
CA GLY A 792 28.32 -4.72 -13.53
C GLY A 792 26.92 -5.19 -13.96
N THR A 793 26.27 -5.97 -13.10
CA THR A 793 24.89 -6.44 -13.33
C THR A 793 23.91 -5.79 -12.37
N LEU A 794 22.82 -5.22 -12.89
CA LEU A 794 21.69 -4.72 -12.10
C LEU A 794 20.42 -5.47 -12.51
N ASN A 795 19.95 -6.39 -11.67
CA ASN A 795 18.71 -7.13 -11.89
C ASN A 795 17.56 -6.41 -11.16
N ASN A 796 16.58 -5.90 -11.90
CA ASN A 796 15.39 -5.25 -11.36
C ASN A 796 14.14 -6.11 -11.62
N SER A 797 13.62 -6.76 -10.58
CA SER A 797 12.31 -7.41 -10.57
C SER A 797 11.26 -6.63 -9.76
N GLY A 798 11.69 -5.66 -8.94
CA GLY A 798 10.83 -4.72 -8.23
C GLY A 798 10.70 -3.37 -8.92
N TYR A 799 10.65 -2.29 -8.14
CA TYR A 799 10.54 -0.92 -8.62
C TYR A 799 11.89 -0.18 -8.57
N LEU A 800 12.28 0.45 -9.69
CA LEU A 800 13.44 1.31 -9.80
C LEU A 800 13.01 2.71 -10.27
N GLY A 801 12.80 3.61 -9.31
CA GLY A 801 12.53 5.03 -9.56
C GLY A 801 13.82 5.81 -9.84
N ASN A 802 13.78 6.70 -10.83
CA ASN A 802 14.91 7.56 -11.20
C ASN A 802 14.45 9.02 -11.35
N GLY A 803 14.60 9.82 -10.29
CA GLY A 803 14.53 11.28 -10.35
C GLY A 803 15.84 11.95 -10.80
N GLY A 804 16.96 11.24 -10.75
CA GLY A 804 18.30 11.77 -11.04
C GLY A 804 18.91 11.24 -12.33
N THR A 805 19.95 10.41 -12.22
CA THR A 805 20.64 9.80 -13.36
C THR A 805 20.92 8.31 -13.13
N ILE A 806 20.49 7.46 -14.07
CA ILE A 806 21.00 6.09 -14.22
C ILE A 806 21.97 6.09 -15.41
N THR A 807 23.15 5.50 -15.22
CA THR A 807 24.13 5.25 -16.29
C THR A 807 24.44 3.76 -16.35
N ASN A 808 24.17 3.13 -17.49
CA ASN A 808 24.59 1.77 -17.80
C ASN A 808 25.80 1.83 -18.75
N ASN A 809 26.98 1.50 -18.24
CA ASN A 809 28.25 1.64 -18.94
C ASN A 809 28.47 0.52 -19.98
N SER A 810 29.44 0.71 -20.88
CA SER A 810 29.79 -0.30 -21.89
C SER A 810 30.20 -1.62 -21.22
N GLY A 811 29.66 -2.73 -21.71
CA GLY A 811 29.87 -4.08 -21.15
C GLY A 811 29.02 -4.45 -19.93
N SER A 812 28.25 -3.51 -19.36
CA SER A 812 27.36 -3.76 -18.22
C SER A 812 25.92 -4.08 -18.63
N THR A 813 25.17 -4.73 -17.72
CA THR A 813 23.79 -5.19 -17.99
C THR A 813 22.81 -4.69 -16.93
N ILE A 814 21.68 -4.15 -17.37
CA ILE A 814 20.45 -4.03 -16.59
C ILE A 814 19.46 -5.09 -17.08
N SER A 815 18.97 -5.95 -16.19
CA SER A 815 17.91 -6.92 -16.48
C SER A 815 16.62 -6.43 -15.82
N ASN A 816 15.66 -5.92 -16.60
CA ASN A 816 14.38 -5.43 -16.08
C ASN A 816 13.22 -6.40 -16.35
N SER A 817 12.74 -7.06 -15.29
CA SER A 817 11.46 -7.77 -15.26
C SER A 817 10.40 -7.06 -14.40
N GLY A 818 10.81 -6.08 -13.58
CA GLY A 818 9.94 -5.18 -12.85
C GLY A 818 9.65 -3.88 -13.61
N THR A 819 9.58 -2.77 -12.89
CA THR A 819 9.33 -1.44 -13.46
C THR A 819 10.53 -0.52 -13.25
N ILE A 820 11.00 0.12 -14.31
CA ILE A 820 11.88 1.30 -14.23
C ILE A 820 11.02 2.53 -14.50
N ASN A 821 10.96 3.48 -13.56
CA ASN A 821 10.14 4.69 -13.67
C ASN A 821 11.01 5.95 -13.62
N SER A 822 11.29 6.55 -14.78
CA SER A 822 12.25 7.64 -14.93
C SER A 822 11.57 9.00 -15.05
N TYR A 823 11.93 9.90 -14.15
CA TYR A 823 11.68 11.35 -14.18
C TYR A 823 12.97 12.12 -14.54
N GLY A 824 14.12 11.49 -14.34
CA GLY A 824 15.45 11.96 -14.73
C GLY A 824 16.00 11.24 -15.97
N THR A 825 17.33 11.23 -16.13
CA THR A 825 18.00 10.71 -17.33
C THR A 825 18.46 9.25 -17.16
N ILE A 826 18.33 8.45 -18.21
CA ILE A 826 18.94 7.13 -18.37
C ILE A 826 19.94 7.21 -19.53
N PHE A 827 21.24 7.08 -19.25
CA PHE A 827 22.27 6.84 -20.25
C PHE A 827 22.50 5.33 -20.40
N ASN A 828 22.39 4.79 -21.61
CA ASN A 828 22.72 3.39 -21.89
C ASN A 828 23.78 3.26 -22.98
N SER A 829 24.94 2.73 -22.60
CA SER A 829 26.00 2.28 -23.51
C SER A 829 26.28 0.77 -23.39
N GLY A 830 25.61 0.08 -22.46
CA GLY A 830 25.62 -1.37 -22.29
C GLY A 830 24.34 -2.02 -22.81
N THR A 831 23.93 -3.10 -22.15
CA THR A 831 22.68 -3.83 -22.46
C THR A 831 21.61 -3.54 -21.41
N ILE A 832 20.41 -3.19 -21.86
CA ILE A 832 19.19 -3.26 -21.06
C ILE A 832 18.32 -4.39 -21.63
N ASN A 833 18.23 -5.51 -20.91
CA ASN A 833 17.33 -6.60 -21.23
C ASN A 833 15.99 -6.35 -20.54
N ASN A 834 14.95 -5.96 -21.29
CA ASN A 834 13.67 -5.55 -20.73
C ASN A 834 12.56 -6.53 -21.12
N THR A 835 11.98 -7.21 -20.13
CA THR A 835 10.83 -8.11 -20.33
C THR A 835 9.51 -7.53 -19.80
N SER A 836 9.56 -6.32 -19.23
CA SER A 836 8.42 -5.62 -18.62
C SER A 836 8.39 -4.14 -19.06
N THR A 837 8.37 -3.17 -18.13
CA THR A 837 8.05 -1.77 -18.45
C THR A 837 9.16 -0.80 -18.04
N ILE A 838 9.54 0.06 -18.98
CA ILE A 838 10.34 1.27 -18.73
C ILE A 838 9.45 2.49 -19.01
N ILE A 839 9.24 3.36 -18.02
CA ILE A 839 8.46 4.59 -18.14
C ILE A 839 9.43 5.78 -18.18
N ASN A 840 9.22 6.70 -19.12
CA ASN A 840 9.98 7.94 -19.27
C ASN A 840 9.02 9.14 -19.19
N ASN A 841 9.05 9.85 -18.06
CA ASN A 841 8.08 10.89 -17.73
C ASN A 841 8.57 12.29 -18.18
N VAL A 842 8.22 12.63 -19.42
CA VAL A 842 8.49 13.87 -20.15
C VAL A 842 7.44 14.92 -19.77
N TYR A 843 7.80 15.92 -18.98
CA TYR A 843 6.88 16.94 -18.44
C TYR A 843 7.08 18.37 -19.00
N ASN A 844 8.29 18.75 -19.42
CA ASN A 844 8.63 20.11 -19.89
C ASN A 844 9.93 20.14 -20.73
N ASN A 845 9.81 20.64 -21.97
CA ASN A 845 10.78 20.60 -23.08
C ASN A 845 12.28 20.86 -22.79
N ASN A 846 12.63 21.50 -21.66
CA ASN A 846 14.01 21.89 -21.33
C ASN A 846 14.63 21.09 -20.17
N SER A 847 13.84 20.33 -19.40
CA SER A 847 14.32 19.58 -18.22
C SER A 847 13.78 18.15 -18.13
N ASP A 848 13.28 17.61 -19.24
CA ASP A 848 12.62 16.29 -19.34
C ASP A 848 13.46 15.09 -18.90
N ALA A 849 12.75 14.03 -18.47
CA ALA A 849 13.24 12.66 -18.46
C ALA A 849 13.68 12.22 -19.87
N LYS A 850 14.85 11.58 -19.95
CA LYS A 850 15.50 11.24 -21.22
C LYS A 850 16.08 9.84 -21.18
N ILE A 851 15.86 9.08 -22.25
CA ILE A 851 16.63 7.86 -22.56
C ILE A 851 17.64 8.23 -23.66
N ILE A 852 18.93 8.07 -23.36
CA ILE A 852 20.04 8.33 -24.29
C ILE A 852 20.76 7.00 -24.51
N ASN A 853 20.43 6.33 -25.62
CA ASN A 853 20.92 5.00 -25.95
C ASN A 853 21.97 5.02 -27.06
N SER A 854 23.19 4.60 -26.73
CA SER A 854 24.24 4.18 -27.68
C SER A 854 24.51 2.66 -27.62
N GLY A 855 23.97 1.97 -26.61
CA GLY A 855 24.04 0.51 -26.46
C GLY A 855 22.82 -0.21 -27.04
N ASN A 856 22.37 -1.26 -26.35
CA ASN A 856 21.21 -2.07 -26.75
C ASN A 856 20.10 -2.01 -25.68
N ILE A 857 18.84 -1.81 -26.10
CA ILE A 857 17.62 -1.98 -25.28
C ILE A 857 16.71 -2.98 -26.00
N SER A 858 16.50 -4.16 -25.41
CA SER A 858 15.79 -5.25 -26.08
C SER A 858 15.18 -6.27 -25.12
N GLY A 859 14.02 -6.81 -25.47
CA GLY A 859 13.45 -8.01 -24.89
C GLY A 859 12.00 -8.23 -25.33
N THR A 860 11.12 -8.56 -24.38
CA THR A 860 9.67 -8.74 -24.60
C THR A 860 8.83 -7.61 -23.99
N GLY A 861 9.50 -6.59 -23.43
CA GLY A 861 8.87 -5.49 -22.73
C GLY A 861 8.39 -4.37 -23.64
N ARG A 862 8.15 -3.20 -23.04
CA ARG A 862 7.88 -1.93 -23.75
C ARG A 862 8.53 -0.76 -23.05
N ILE A 863 8.71 0.32 -23.80
CA ILE A 863 8.97 1.66 -23.25
C ILE A 863 7.67 2.46 -23.34
N ILE A 864 7.39 3.34 -22.38
CA ILE A 864 6.23 4.25 -22.37
C ILE A 864 6.72 5.67 -22.15
N SER A 865 6.31 6.61 -23.01
CA SER A 865 6.56 8.04 -22.82
C SER A 865 5.28 8.77 -22.40
N THR A 866 5.33 9.53 -21.31
CA THR A 866 4.17 10.17 -20.67
C THR A 866 4.56 11.52 -20.05
N PRO A 867 3.63 12.45 -19.79
CA PRO A 867 2.46 12.74 -20.62
C PRO A 867 2.82 13.18 -22.06
N PHE A 868 4.09 13.50 -22.35
CA PHE A 868 4.54 13.95 -23.67
C PHE A 868 5.52 12.96 -24.35
N PHE A 869 5.71 13.14 -25.66
CA PHE A 869 6.79 12.52 -26.42
C PHE A 869 7.39 13.56 -27.38
N ASN A 870 8.71 13.76 -27.29
CA ASN A 870 9.44 14.68 -28.16
C ASN A 870 10.73 14.01 -28.67
N ARG A 871 11.31 14.52 -29.76
CA ARG A 871 12.49 13.91 -30.42
C ARG A 871 13.69 13.72 -29.46
N ASN A 872 13.81 14.55 -28.43
CA ASN A 872 14.94 14.53 -27.50
C ASN A 872 14.69 13.59 -26.29
N SER A 873 13.44 13.21 -26.03
CA SER A 873 13.07 12.32 -24.91
C SER A 873 13.62 10.90 -25.05
N ILE A 874 13.76 10.39 -26.27
CA ILE A 874 14.49 9.15 -26.56
C ILE A 874 15.44 9.41 -27.72
N THR A 875 16.72 9.60 -27.40
CA THR A 875 17.81 9.70 -28.38
C THR A 875 18.45 8.33 -28.56
N ASN A 876 18.42 7.78 -29.77
CA ASN A 876 19.01 6.47 -30.06
C ASN A 876 20.06 6.55 -31.18
N THR A 877 21.30 6.16 -30.88
CA THR A 877 22.38 5.87 -31.84
C THR A 877 22.83 4.40 -31.81
N GLY A 878 22.27 3.59 -30.92
CA GLY A 878 22.45 2.14 -30.87
C GLY A 878 21.18 1.40 -31.31
N THR A 879 20.88 0.29 -30.64
CA THR A 879 19.71 -0.55 -30.94
C THR A 879 18.63 -0.39 -29.86
N ILE A 880 17.38 -0.18 -30.29
CA ILE A 880 16.20 -0.35 -29.45
C ILE A 880 15.19 -1.21 -30.24
N THR A 881 14.94 -2.44 -29.78
CA THR A 881 13.90 -3.32 -30.37
C THR A 881 12.57 -3.20 -29.65
N ASP A 882 12.58 -2.76 -28.39
CA ASP A 882 11.38 -2.60 -27.58
C ASP A 882 10.48 -1.49 -28.17
N PRO A 883 9.17 -1.75 -28.32
CA PRO A 883 8.26 -0.76 -28.85
C PRO A 883 8.02 0.39 -27.87
N VAL A 884 8.11 1.62 -28.37
CA VAL A 884 7.87 2.85 -27.62
C VAL A 884 6.40 3.24 -27.74
N THR A 885 5.66 3.17 -26.64
CA THR A 885 4.28 3.66 -26.53
C THR A 885 4.30 5.18 -26.40
N ILE A 886 3.65 5.88 -27.32
CA ILE A 886 3.58 7.35 -27.34
C ILE A 886 2.21 7.85 -26.84
N PRO A 887 2.15 9.05 -26.23
CA PRO A 887 0.90 9.71 -25.84
C PRO A 887 0.36 10.56 -27.00
N ASN A 888 -0.65 11.39 -26.75
CA ASN A 888 -1.11 12.39 -27.72
C ASN A 888 0.05 13.28 -28.16
N THR A 889 0.41 13.19 -29.43
CA THR A 889 1.68 13.72 -29.97
C THR A 889 1.41 14.56 -31.21
N ILE A 890 2.08 15.71 -31.32
CA ILE A 890 2.06 16.57 -32.51
C ILE A 890 3.51 16.80 -32.97
N LEU A 891 3.83 16.47 -34.21
CA LEU A 891 5.20 16.64 -34.73
C LEU A 891 5.58 18.12 -34.91
N SER A 892 6.49 18.60 -34.07
CA SER A 892 7.13 19.92 -34.19
C SER A 892 8.15 20.02 -35.34
N SER A 893 8.61 18.87 -35.84
CA SER A 893 9.50 18.75 -37.01
C SER A 893 9.27 17.39 -37.68
N SER A 894 9.59 17.27 -38.97
CA SER A 894 9.70 15.97 -39.67
C SER A 894 10.49 14.96 -38.84
N TYR A 895 10.03 13.70 -38.81
CA TYR A 895 10.53 12.68 -37.90
C TYR A 895 10.75 11.34 -38.61
N THR A 896 11.86 10.70 -38.27
CA THR A 896 12.24 9.36 -38.72
C THR A 896 12.44 8.52 -37.46
N PRO A 897 11.53 7.60 -37.10
CA PRO A 897 11.71 6.77 -35.92
C PRO A 897 12.91 5.84 -36.09
N SER A 898 13.73 5.73 -35.04
CA SER A 898 14.89 4.82 -34.96
C SER A 898 14.61 3.59 -34.09
N PHE A 899 13.32 3.31 -33.85
CA PHE A 899 12.78 2.22 -33.03
C PHE A 899 11.29 2.01 -33.35
N PRO A 900 10.69 0.85 -33.02
CA PRO A 900 9.26 0.60 -33.20
C PRO A 900 8.39 1.51 -32.32
N LEU A 901 7.20 1.87 -32.79
CA LEU A 901 6.24 2.72 -32.07
C LEU A 901 4.93 1.96 -31.77
N ILE A 902 4.28 2.30 -30.66
CA ILE A 902 2.87 1.98 -30.37
C ILE A 902 2.08 3.28 -30.27
N VAL A 903 1.01 3.38 -31.07
CA VAL A 903 -0.04 4.41 -30.94
C VAL A 903 -1.26 3.73 -30.29
N PRO A 904 -1.46 3.86 -28.97
CA PRO A 904 -2.51 3.11 -28.27
C PRO A 904 -3.92 3.65 -28.58
N SER A 905 -4.94 2.90 -28.15
CA SER A 905 -6.33 3.34 -28.33
C SER A 905 -6.61 4.64 -27.57
N GLY A 906 -7.47 5.49 -28.13
CA GLY A 906 -7.74 6.84 -27.63
C GLY A 906 -6.65 7.89 -27.92
N VAL A 907 -5.43 7.50 -28.32
CA VAL A 907 -4.34 8.43 -28.66
C VAL A 907 -4.38 8.84 -30.13
N THR A 908 -4.07 10.11 -30.39
CA THR A 908 -3.86 10.68 -31.72
C THR A 908 -2.39 11.07 -31.90
N PHE A 909 -1.77 10.52 -32.96
CA PHE A 909 -0.45 10.94 -33.44
C PHE A 909 -0.62 11.86 -34.65
N THR A 910 -0.28 13.15 -34.50
CA THR A 910 -0.56 14.20 -35.49
C THR A 910 0.71 14.58 -36.26
N ILE A 911 0.59 14.62 -37.59
CA ILE A 911 1.61 15.08 -38.54
C ILE A 911 1.09 16.39 -39.18
N PRO A 912 1.56 17.57 -38.73
CA PRO A 912 1.18 18.85 -39.32
C PRO A 912 1.63 19.01 -40.77
N SER A 913 0.98 19.91 -41.50
CA SER A 913 1.42 20.32 -42.84
C SER A 913 2.85 20.86 -42.83
N GLY A 914 3.59 20.59 -43.90
CA GLY A 914 5.04 20.85 -44.00
C GLY A 914 5.94 19.82 -43.32
N GLN A 915 5.40 18.93 -42.47
CA GLN A 915 6.17 17.88 -41.80
C GLN A 915 6.05 16.54 -42.54
N THR A 916 7.10 15.72 -42.45
CA THR A 916 7.13 14.34 -42.99
C THR A 916 7.39 13.33 -41.88
N LEU A 917 6.58 12.28 -41.79
CA LEU A 917 6.91 11.05 -41.07
C LEU A 917 7.55 10.06 -42.05
N THR A 918 8.82 9.71 -41.82
CA THR A 918 9.56 8.74 -42.63
C THR A 918 9.75 7.44 -41.86
N ILE A 919 9.15 6.36 -42.33
CA ILE A 919 9.20 5.04 -41.70
C ILE A 919 10.13 4.16 -42.56
N ASN A 920 11.32 3.89 -42.04
CA ASN A 920 12.32 3.09 -42.74
C ASN A 920 11.95 1.59 -42.74
N SER A 921 12.53 0.82 -43.67
CA SER A 921 12.43 -0.65 -43.64
C SER A 921 12.94 -1.20 -42.30
N GLY A 922 12.26 -2.20 -41.76
CA GLY A 922 12.51 -2.77 -40.43
C GLY A 922 11.86 -2.01 -39.27
N ILE A 923 11.33 -0.80 -39.46
CA ILE A 923 10.56 -0.07 -38.46
C ILE A 923 9.08 -0.43 -38.57
N SER A 924 8.41 -0.64 -37.42
CA SER A 924 6.96 -0.84 -37.33
C SER A 924 6.28 0.23 -36.48
N ILE A 925 5.04 0.57 -36.85
CA ILE A 925 4.11 1.35 -36.04
C ILE A 925 2.87 0.49 -35.77
N SER A 926 2.75 0.04 -34.52
CA SER A 926 1.61 -0.70 -34.01
C SER A 926 0.51 0.29 -33.61
N ASN A 927 -0.55 0.41 -34.40
CA ASN A 927 -1.57 1.45 -34.23
C ASN A 927 -2.94 0.88 -33.85
N SER A 928 -3.43 1.28 -32.68
CA SER A 928 -4.81 1.05 -32.19
C SER A 928 -5.58 2.36 -31.97
N GLY A 929 -4.98 3.50 -32.35
CA GLY A 929 -5.51 4.85 -32.16
C GLY A 929 -5.81 5.55 -33.48
N THR A 930 -5.41 6.82 -33.60
CA THR A 930 -5.54 7.61 -34.84
C THR A 930 -4.20 8.22 -35.25
N ILE A 931 -3.73 7.95 -36.47
CA ILE A 931 -2.66 8.72 -37.10
C ILE A 931 -3.31 9.82 -37.94
N SER A 932 -3.15 11.08 -37.57
CA SER A 932 -3.80 12.24 -38.19
C SER A 932 -2.80 13.05 -39.02
N ASN A 933 -2.81 12.85 -40.35
CA ASN A 933 -1.86 13.44 -41.27
C ASN A 933 -2.43 14.62 -42.09
N SER A 934 -1.71 15.73 -42.05
CA SER A 934 -1.89 16.90 -42.92
C SER A 934 -0.60 17.32 -43.64
N GLY A 935 0.51 16.61 -43.37
CA GLY A 935 1.78 16.70 -44.10
C GLY A 935 1.98 15.48 -44.97
N THR A 936 3.09 14.77 -44.79
CA THR A 936 3.50 13.62 -45.62
C THR A 936 3.83 12.38 -44.77
N ILE A 937 3.40 11.20 -45.23
CA ILE A 937 3.89 9.90 -44.76
C ILE A 937 4.70 9.25 -45.89
N SER A 938 5.93 8.85 -45.59
CA SER A 938 6.80 8.06 -46.47
C SER A 938 7.08 6.72 -45.80
N ASN A 939 6.49 5.63 -46.31
CA ASN A 939 6.57 4.31 -45.67
C ASN A 939 7.32 3.28 -46.52
N LEU A 940 8.43 2.79 -45.95
CA LEU A 940 9.21 1.61 -46.34
C LEU A 940 9.09 0.47 -45.30
N GLY A 941 8.50 0.74 -44.13
CA GLY A 941 8.31 -0.21 -43.04
C GLY A 941 6.87 -0.71 -42.95
N THR A 942 6.37 -0.92 -41.73
CA THR A 942 5.02 -1.46 -41.47
C THR A 942 4.19 -0.51 -40.62
N ILE A 943 2.96 -0.20 -41.04
CA ILE A 943 1.91 0.37 -40.16
C ILE A 943 0.78 -0.67 -40.04
N SER A 944 0.47 -1.08 -38.81
CA SER A 944 -0.52 -2.15 -38.59
C SER A 944 -1.15 -2.17 -37.21
N GLY A 945 -2.44 -2.48 -37.13
CA GLY A 945 -3.14 -2.81 -35.90
C GLY A 945 -4.66 -2.77 -36.09
N THR A 946 -5.36 -2.03 -35.23
CA THR A 946 -6.81 -1.84 -35.25
C THR A 946 -7.24 -0.37 -35.32
N GLY A 947 -6.28 0.54 -35.41
CA GLY A 947 -6.50 1.98 -35.48
C GLY A 947 -6.91 2.47 -36.86
N THR A 948 -6.92 3.79 -37.02
CA THR A 948 -7.20 4.45 -38.31
C THR A 948 -6.09 5.42 -38.69
N ILE A 949 -5.93 5.65 -39.99
CA ILE A 949 -5.09 6.72 -40.53
C ILE A 949 -6.03 7.73 -41.18
N LYS A 950 -5.87 9.03 -40.90
CA LYS A 950 -6.61 10.12 -41.54
C LYS A 950 -5.63 10.90 -42.41
N SER A 951 -5.74 10.80 -43.74
CA SER A 951 -4.75 11.40 -44.67
C SER A 951 -5.34 11.56 -46.07
N ALA A 952 -4.90 12.59 -46.81
CA ALA A 952 -5.03 12.58 -48.26
C ALA A 952 -4.18 11.45 -48.87
N LEU A 953 -4.63 10.84 -49.98
CA LEU A 953 -3.86 9.80 -50.69
C LEU A 953 -2.53 10.34 -51.23
N THR A 954 -2.56 11.54 -51.81
CA THR A 954 -1.38 12.25 -52.32
C THR A 954 -0.34 12.60 -51.24
N SER A 955 -0.72 12.49 -49.96
CA SER A 955 0.18 12.66 -48.81
C SER A 955 0.81 11.35 -48.32
N ILE A 956 0.53 10.19 -48.94
CA ILE A 956 1.13 8.90 -48.60
C ILE A 956 1.91 8.34 -49.78
N THR A 957 3.22 8.22 -49.62
CA THR A 957 4.09 7.38 -50.45
C THR A 957 4.30 6.05 -49.74
N ASN A 958 3.64 4.98 -50.18
CA ASN A 958 3.77 3.65 -49.59
C ASN A 958 4.45 2.65 -50.52
N THR A 959 5.58 2.10 -50.08
CA THR A 959 6.25 0.93 -50.68
C THR A 959 6.53 -0.19 -49.68
N GLY A 960 6.31 0.06 -48.38
CA GLY A 960 6.18 -0.95 -47.34
C GLY A 960 4.74 -1.43 -47.16
N THR A 961 4.42 -1.92 -45.95
CA THR A 961 3.11 -2.47 -45.59
C THR A 961 2.27 -1.46 -44.81
N ILE A 962 1.01 -1.27 -45.20
CA ILE A 962 0.00 -0.58 -44.39
C ILE A 962 -1.26 -1.45 -44.39
N THR A 963 -1.64 -2.02 -43.24
CA THR A 963 -2.89 -2.78 -43.09
C THR A 963 -4.04 -1.91 -42.59
N ASP A 964 -3.73 -0.76 -41.98
CA ASP A 964 -4.72 0.11 -41.35
C ASP A 964 -5.54 0.89 -42.39
N PRO A 965 -6.85 1.08 -42.16
CA PRO A 965 -7.71 1.85 -43.06
C PRO A 965 -7.35 3.34 -43.08
N VAL A 966 -6.97 3.82 -44.27
CA VAL A 966 -6.74 5.23 -44.56
C VAL A 966 -8.06 5.92 -44.92
N THR A 967 -8.64 6.62 -43.95
CA THR A 967 -9.80 7.50 -44.15
C THR A 967 -9.36 8.82 -44.77
N ILE A 968 -9.91 9.15 -45.94
CA ILE A 968 -9.48 10.34 -46.70
C ILE A 968 -10.36 11.57 -46.41
N PRO A 969 -9.80 12.80 -46.51
CA PRO A 969 -10.57 14.03 -46.70
C PRO A 969 -10.98 14.18 -48.18
N ASN A 970 -11.67 15.28 -48.52
CA ASN A 970 -11.90 15.67 -49.91
C ASN A 970 -10.57 15.70 -50.68
N THR A 971 -10.42 14.81 -51.66
CA THR A 971 -9.14 14.52 -52.32
C THR A 971 -9.32 14.60 -53.84
N ILE A 972 -8.39 15.27 -54.52
CA ILE A 972 -8.36 15.38 -55.98
C ILE A 972 -7.02 14.82 -56.47
N LEU A 973 -7.06 13.78 -57.28
CA LEU A 973 -5.85 13.23 -57.91
C LEU A 973 -5.47 14.10 -59.11
N VAL A 974 -4.35 14.82 -58.95
CA VAL A 974 -3.71 15.63 -60.00
C VAL A 974 -2.53 14.91 -60.68
N SER A 975 -2.18 13.73 -60.18
CA SER A 975 -1.20 12.80 -60.75
C SER A 975 -1.77 11.37 -60.70
N ASN A 976 -1.16 10.44 -61.43
CA ASN A 976 -1.39 9.01 -61.22
C ASN A 976 -1.10 8.61 -59.76
N TYR A 977 -1.86 7.66 -59.23
CA TYR A 977 -1.68 7.13 -57.87
C TYR A 977 -1.95 5.61 -57.83
N THR A 978 -1.19 4.88 -57.02
CA THR A 978 -1.36 3.43 -56.81
C THR A 978 -1.68 3.16 -55.34
N ALA A 979 -2.93 2.80 -55.05
CA ALA A 979 -3.35 2.36 -53.73
C ALA A 979 -2.83 0.94 -53.46
N SER A 980 -2.03 0.80 -52.40
CA SER A 980 -1.40 -0.45 -51.94
C SER A 980 -1.85 -0.86 -50.53
N PHE A 981 -2.96 -0.28 -50.05
CA PHE A 981 -3.49 -0.40 -48.69
C PHE A 981 -5.01 -0.13 -48.67
N PRO A 982 -5.72 -0.43 -47.57
CA PRO A 982 -7.16 -0.14 -47.44
C PRO A 982 -7.46 1.36 -47.35
N VAL A 983 -8.42 1.84 -48.13
CA VAL A 983 -8.85 3.25 -48.19
C VAL A 983 -10.33 3.35 -47.84
N ILE A 984 -10.70 4.33 -47.02
CA ILE A 984 -12.09 4.68 -46.73
C ILE A 984 -12.39 6.07 -47.30
N VAL A 985 -13.41 6.16 -48.15
CA VAL A 985 -14.01 7.42 -48.62
C VAL A 985 -15.33 7.59 -47.87
N PRO A 986 -15.37 8.37 -46.76
CA PRO A 986 -16.53 8.44 -45.88
C PRO A 986 -17.67 9.26 -46.47
N ALA A 987 -18.89 9.08 -45.93
CA ALA A 987 -20.07 9.87 -46.31
C ALA A 987 -19.79 11.38 -46.22
N GLY A 988 -20.21 12.13 -47.25
CA GLY A 988 -19.95 13.56 -47.38
C GLY A 988 -18.58 13.94 -47.97
N VAL A 989 -17.64 13.01 -48.10
CA VAL A 989 -16.33 13.23 -48.76
C VAL A 989 -16.36 12.81 -50.23
N THR A 990 -15.66 13.55 -51.08
CA THR A 990 -15.45 13.25 -52.50
C THR A 990 -13.99 12.87 -52.80
N LEU A 991 -13.77 11.74 -53.48
CA LEU A 991 -12.52 11.41 -54.16
C LEU A 991 -12.69 11.68 -55.66
N THR A 992 -11.99 12.68 -56.20
CA THR A 992 -12.02 13.00 -57.64
C THR A 992 -10.77 12.47 -58.35
N ILE A 993 -10.96 11.68 -59.40
CA ILE A 993 -9.91 11.28 -60.34
C ILE A 993 -10.05 12.17 -61.57
N ASN A 994 -9.10 13.08 -61.80
CA ASN A 994 -9.16 14.02 -62.92
C ASN A 994 -8.89 13.35 -64.27
N SER A 995 -9.33 14.00 -65.36
CA SER A 995 -8.99 13.59 -66.73
C SER A 995 -7.48 13.41 -66.90
N GLY A 996 -7.09 12.36 -67.62
CA GLY A 996 -5.69 11.98 -67.84
C GLY A 996 -4.98 11.33 -66.65
N GLN A 997 -5.59 11.26 -65.47
CA GLN A 997 -5.00 10.62 -64.28
C GLN A 997 -5.58 9.22 -64.03
N THR A 998 -4.76 8.35 -63.47
CA THR A 998 -5.09 6.94 -63.18
C THR A 998 -4.99 6.65 -61.68
N LEU A 999 -6.06 6.10 -61.10
CA LEU A 999 -6.05 5.46 -59.78
C LEU A 999 -5.95 3.95 -59.98
N THR A 1000 -4.77 3.39 -59.71
CA THR A 1000 -4.56 1.93 -59.67
C THR A 1000 -4.85 1.43 -58.25
N ILE A 1001 -5.59 0.33 -58.12
CA ILE A 1001 -5.90 -0.33 -56.85
C ILE A 1001 -5.32 -1.75 -56.97
N ASN A 1002 -4.24 -2.02 -56.25
CA ASN A 1002 -3.53 -3.30 -56.35
C ASN A 1002 -4.29 -4.44 -55.67
N SER A 1003 -4.01 -5.68 -56.06
CA SER A 1003 -4.39 -6.86 -55.28
C SER A 1003 -3.90 -6.72 -53.83
N GLY A 1004 -4.78 -7.04 -52.88
CA GLY A 1004 -4.59 -6.80 -51.43
C GLY A 1004 -5.05 -5.41 -50.95
N ALA A 1005 -5.20 -4.42 -51.83
CA ALA A 1005 -5.77 -3.10 -51.48
C ALA A 1005 -7.31 -3.10 -51.58
N SER A 1006 -7.94 -2.11 -50.93
CA SER A 1006 -9.39 -1.93 -50.97
C SER A 1006 -9.80 -0.45 -50.99
N ILE A 1007 -10.93 -0.14 -51.63
CA ILE A 1007 -11.60 1.16 -51.57
C ILE A 1007 -13.02 0.96 -51.00
N SER A 1008 -13.26 1.39 -49.77
CA SER A 1008 -14.58 1.39 -49.13
C SER A 1008 -15.21 2.79 -49.25
N ASN A 1009 -16.15 2.96 -50.19
CA ASN A 1009 -16.80 4.23 -50.47
C ASN A 1009 -18.23 4.30 -49.92
N SER A 1010 -18.44 5.13 -48.90
CA SER A 1010 -19.76 5.64 -48.49
C SER A 1010 -19.97 7.12 -48.89
N GLY A 1011 -18.92 7.79 -49.37
CA GLY A 1011 -18.95 9.13 -49.96
C GLY A 1011 -19.19 9.12 -51.47
N TYR A 1012 -18.47 9.97 -52.20
CA TYR A 1012 -18.57 10.13 -53.64
C TYR A 1012 -17.24 9.87 -54.36
N LEU A 1013 -17.17 8.79 -55.13
CA LEU A 1013 -16.04 8.45 -56.00
C LEU A 1013 -16.30 9.00 -57.41
N LYS A 1014 -15.74 10.17 -57.73
CA LYS A 1014 -15.95 10.91 -58.97
C LYS A 1014 -14.81 10.62 -59.96
N ASN A 1015 -15.02 9.70 -60.88
CA ASN A 1015 -14.04 9.34 -61.90
C ASN A 1015 -14.27 10.10 -63.22
N ILE A 1016 -13.32 10.93 -63.63
CA ILE A 1016 -13.23 11.55 -64.96
C ILE A 1016 -11.97 11.04 -65.71
N GLY A 1017 -10.99 10.49 -64.99
CA GLY A 1017 -9.83 9.78 -65.54
C GLY A 1017 -10.04 8.27 -65.64
N THR A 1018 -9.06 7.51 -65.16
CA THR A 1018 -9.07 6.05 -65.17
C THR A 1018 -9.01 5.49 -63.75
N ILE A 1019 -9.81 4.46 -63.45
CA ILE A 1019 -9.61 3.57 -62.30
C ILE A 1019 -9.21 2.20 -62.83
N THR A 1020 -8.14 1.61 -62.31
CA THR A 1020 -7.68 0.26 -62.67
C THR A 1020 -7.66 -0.60 -61.41
N ASN A 1021 -8.55 -1.58 -61.28
CA ASN A 1021 -8.73 -2.37 -60.07
C ASN A 1021 -8.27 -3.83 -60.25
N SER A 1022 -7.30 -4.28 -59.45
CA SER A 1022 -7.02 -5.69 -59.17
C SER A 1022 -7.19 -6.07 -57.70
N GLY A 1023 -7.60 -5.11 -56.85
CA GLY A 1023 -8.00 -5.30 -55.47
C GLY A 1023 -9.52 -5.35 -55.31
N SER A 1024 -10.04 -4.62 -54.32
CA SER A 1024 -11.48 -4.57 -54.04
C SER A 1024 -12.04 -3.15 -53.99
N ILE A 1025 -13.25 -2.96 -54.49
CA ILE A 1025 -14.06 -1.74 -54.31
C ILE A 1025 -15.37 -2.15 -53.65
N SER A 1026 -15.72 -1.53 -52.53
CA SER A 1026 -17.00 -1.69 -51.84
C SER A 1026 -17.71 -0.35 -51.83
N ASN A 1027 -18.83 -0.22 -52.55
CA ASN A 1027 -19.58 1.02 -52.68
C ASN A 1027 -20.95 0.94 -52.01
N SER A 1028 -21.12 1.64 -50.89
CA SER A 1028 -22.43 1.95 -50.30
C SER A 1028 -22.87 3.39 -50.59
N GLY A 1029 -21.95 4.25 -51.05
CA GLY A 1029 -22.21 5.64 -51.46
C GLY A 1029 -22.44 5.78 -52.97
N TYR A 1030 -21.83 6.81 -53.56
CA TYR A 1030 -21.97 7.14 -54.98
C TYR A 1030 -20.65 6.91 -55.73
N ILE A 1031 -20.69 6.23 -56.87
CA ILE A 1031 -19.66 6.30 -57.92
C ILE A 1031 -20.23 7.10 -59.10
N GLY A 1032 -19.50 8.12 -59.56
CA GLY A 1032 -19.82 8.86 -60.78
C GLY A 1032 -18.72 8.67 -61.81
N ASN A 1033 -18.96 7.81 -62.80
CA ASN A 1033 -17.99 7.45 -63.83
C ASN A 1033 -18.24 8.19 -65.15
N GLY A 1034 -17.57 9.31 -65.37
CA GLY A 1034 -17.45 9.97 -66.68
C GLY A 1034 -16.21 9.53 -67.48
N GLY A 1035 -15.28 8.80 -66.86
CA GLY A 1035 -14.06 8.30 -67.47
C GLY A 1035 -14.09 6.79 -67.76
N THR A 1036 -13.03 6.08 -67.38
CA THR A 1036 -12.92 4.61 -67.53
C THR A 1036 -12.72 3.93 -66.17
N ILE A 1037 -13.46 2.84 -65.90
CA ILE A 1037 -13.17 1.90 -64.82
C ILE A 1037 -12.79 0.56 -65.47
N THR A 1038 -11.61 0.05 -65.18
CA THR A 1038 -11.10 -1.24 -65.65
C THR A 1038 -10.94 -2.18 -64.45
N ASN A 1039 -11.87 -3.11 -64.26
CA ASN A 1039 -11.76 -4.18 -63.27
C ASN A 1039 -11.01 -5.36 -63.91
N LEU A 1040 -9.80 -5.64 -63.45
CA LEU A 1040 -8.94 -6.71 -63.95
C LEU A 1040 -9.36 -8.07 -63.38
N SER A 1041 -8.81 -9.16 -63.93
CA SER A 1041 -9.00 -10.50 -63.34
C SER A 1041 -8.48 -10.55 -61.91
N GLY A 1042 -9.24 -11.20 -61.02
CA GLY A 1042 -9.05 -11.14 -59.56
C GLY A 1042 -9.60 -9.88 -58.88
N GLY A 1043 -9.84 -8.80 -59.61
CA GLY A 1043 -10.43 -7.57 -59.10
C GLY A 1043 -11.92 -7.72 -58.77
N THR A 1044 -12.35 -7.12 -57.66
CA THR A 1044 -13.74 -7.17 -57.18
C THR A 1044 -14.36 -5.78 -57.04
N ILE A 1045 -15.62 -5.61 -57.44
CA ILE A 1045 -16.44 -4.42 -57.21
C ILE A 1045 -17.79 -4.87 -56.63
N SER A 1046 -18.07 -4.56 -55.36
CA SER A 1046 -19.34 -4.81 -54.70
C SER A 1046 -20.10 -3.50 -54.51
N ASN A 1047 -21.36 -3.44 -54.95
CA ASN A 1047 -22.19 -2.24 -54.92
C ASN A 1047 -23.48 -2.47 -54.12
N SER A 1048 -23.69 -1.71 -53.07
CA SER A 1048 -24.97 -1.52 -52.37
C SER A 1048 -25.48 -0.07 -52.43
N GLY A 1049 -24.66 0.85 -52.96
CA GLY A 1049 -25.00 2.24 -53.25
C GLY A 1049 -25.35 2.47 -54.72
N THR A 1050 -25.06 3.66 -55.24
CA THR A 1050 -25.35 4.05 -56.64
C THR A 1050 -24.07 4.15 -57.48
N ILE A 1051 -24.03 3.51 -58.66
CA ILE A 1051 -23.03 3.74 -59.70
C ILE A 1051 -23.72 4.44 -60.88
N ASN A 1052 -23.37 5.71 -61.15
CA ASN A 1052 -23.81 6.46 -62.33
C ASN A 1052 -22.67 6.47 -63.37
N SER A 1053 -22.81 5.73 -64.48
CA SER A 1053 -21.83 5.72 -65.58
C SER A 1053 -22.33 6.50 -66.80
N TYR A 1054 -21.50 7.45 -67.23
CA TYR A 1054 -21.55 8.16 -68.51
C TYR A 1054 -20.35 7.78 -69.40
N GLY A 1055 -19.32 7.16 -68.80
CA GLY A 1055 -18.13 6.63 -69.47
C GLY A 1055 -18.10 5.10 -69.51
N THR A 1056 -16.91 4.53 -69.65
CA THR A 1056 -16.71 3.08 -69.83
C THR A 1056 -16.48 2.35 -68.52
N ILE A 1057 -17.07 1.18 -68.35
CA ILE A 1057 -16.71 0.17 -67.36
C ILE A 1057 -16.30 -1.09 -68.13
N SER A 1058 -15.08 -1.57 -67.94
CA SER A 1058 -14.53 -2.79 -68.55
C SER A 1058 -14.24 -3.80 -67.44
N ASN A 1059 -14.84 -4.99 -67.50
CA ASN A 1059 -14.76 -6.00 -66.45
C ASN A 1059 -14.16 -7.31 -66.96
N SER A 1060 -13.07 -7.73 -66.34
CA SER A 1060 -12.45 -9.06 -66.46
C SER A 1060 -12.37 -9.79 -65.12
N GLY A 1061 -12.94 -9.21 -64.05
CA GLY A 1061 -13.05 -9.78 -62.70
C GLY A 1061 -14.50 -9.86 -62.25
N THR A 1062 -14.79 -9.67 -60.96
CA THR A 1062 -16.15 -9.79 -60.42
C THR A 1062 -16.78 -8.42 -60.13
N VAL A 1063 -18.00 -8.18 -60.61
CA VAL A 1063 -18.86 -7.05 -60.24
C VAL A 1063 -20.18 -7.58 -59.66
N THR A 1064 -20.51 -7.17 -58.43
CA THR A 1064 -21.73 -7.59 -57.73
C THR A 1064 -22.58 -6.37 -57.38
N ASN A 1065 -23.78 -6.28 -57.94
CA ASN A 1065 -24.81 -5.35 -57.50
C ASN A 1065 -25.73 -6.05 -56.50
N ASN A 1066 -25.64 -5.67 -55.23
CA ASN A 1066 -26.34 -6.28 -54.11
C ASN A 1066 -27.80 -5.78 -54.02
N SER A 1067 -28.64 -6.45 -53.23
CA SER A 1067 -30.01 -6.02 -52.96
C SER A 1067 -30.05 -4.66 -52.27
N GLY A 1068 -30.46 -3.63 -53.02
CA GLY A 1068 -30.43 -2.22 -52.62
C GLY A 1068 -29.48 -1.36 -53.47
N GLY A 1069 -28.46 -1.97 -54.10
CA GLY A 1069 -27.58 -1.30 -55.05
C GLY A 1069 -28.29 -0.89 -56.34
N THR A 1070 -27.87 0.24 -56.90
CA THR A 1070 -28.35 0.77 -58.19
C THR A 1070 -27.18 1.01 -59.13
N ILE A 1071 -27.24 0.46 -60.35
CA ILE A 1071 -26.32 0.82 -61.45
C ILE A 1071 -27.11 1.54 -62.54
N LYS A 1072 -26.70 2.76 -62.89
CA LYS A 1072 -27.26 3.56 -63.97
C LYS A 1072 -26.23 3.75 -65.07
N ASN A 1073 -26.55 3.36 -66.30
CA ASN A 1073 -25.68 3.50 -67.48
C ASN A 1073 -26.37 4.41 -68.50
N TYR A 1074 -25.97 5.67 -68.52
CA TYR A 1074 -26.59 6.73 -69.32
C TYR A 1074 -26.07 6.73 -70.76
N SER A 1075 -26.78 7.41 -71.66
CA SER A 1075 -26.40 7.57 -73.07
C SER A 1075 -24.96 8.09 -73.21
N GLY A 1076 -24.12 7.35 -73.94
CA GLY A 1076 -22.68 7.58 -74.06
C GLY A 1076 -21.82 6.62 -73.23
N GLY A 1077 -22.37 6.10 -72.13
CA GLY A 1077 -21.72 5.09 -71.29
C GLY A 1077 -21.67 3.71 -71.95
N LYS A 1078 -20.71 2.88 -71.52
CA LYS A 1078 -20.51 1.50 -71.99
C LYS A 1078 -20.16 0.60 -70.83
N ILE A 1079 -20.73 -0.60 -70.79
CA ILE A 1079 -20.29 -1.67 -69.87
C ILE A 1079 -19.84 -2.86 -70.71
N ASN A 1080 -18.58 -3.25 -70.61
CA ASN A 1080 -18.01 -4.41 -71.31
C ASN A 1080 -17.70 -5.50 -70.28
N ASN A 1081 -18.33 -6.66 -70.39
CA ASN A 1081 -17.99 -7.85 -69.63
C ASN A 1081 -17.12 -8.76 -70.52
N ASN A 1082 -15.82 -8.74 -70.26
CA ASN A 1082 -14.81 -9.43 -71.07
C ASN A 1082 -14.80 -10.94 -70.76
N SER A 1083 -14.04 -11.73 -71.53
CA SER A 1083 -14.01 -13.21 -71.50
C SER A 1083 -13.64 -13.93 -70.19
N SER A 1084 -13.41 -13.21 -69.09
CA SER A 1084 -13.26 -13.77 -67.73
C SER A 1084 -14.08 -13.01 -66.68
N GLY A 1085 -14.92 -12.08 -67.11
CA GLY A 1085 -15.69 -11.19 -66.25
C GLY A 1085 -16.98 -11.83 -65.76
N ILE A 1086 -17.23 -11.71 -64.45
CA ILE A 1086 -18.45 -12.12 -63.78
C ILE A 1086 -19.21 -10.86 -63.36
N ILE A 1087 -20.49 -10.75 -63.77
CA ILE A 1087 -21.43 -9.77 -63.26
C ILE A 1087 -22.57 -10.51 -62.55
N SER A 1088 -22.90 -10.07 -61.34
CA SER A 1088 -24.06 -10.56 -60.60
C SER A 1088 -24.93 -9.40 -60.14
N ASN A 1089 -26.24 -9.50 -60.37
CA ASN A 1089 -27.22 -8.47 -60.07
C ASN A 1089 -28.39 -9.01 -59.23
N SER A 1090 -28.56 -8.41 -58.05
CA SER A 1090 -29.70 -8.56 -57.16
C SER A 1090 -30.33 -7.20 -56.77
N GLY A 1091 -29.87 -6.12 -57.41
CA GLY A 1091 -30.35 -4.76 -57.23
C GLY A 1091 -30.96 -4.16 -58.50
N THR A 1092 -31.07 -2.83 -58.52
CA THR A 1092 -31.63 -2.08 -59.65
C THR A 1092 -30.57 -1.85 -60.72
N VAL A 1093 -30.91 -2.07 -62.00
CA VAL A 1093 -30.08 -1.64 -63.14
C VAL A 1093 -30.95 -0.85 -64.12
N ASP A 1094 -30.53 0.37 -64.40
CA ASP A 1094 -31.20 1.37 -65.23
C ASP A 1094 -30.26 1.69 -66.42
N ASN A 1095 -30.55 1.12 -67.59
CA ASN A 1095 -29.65 1.14 -68.74
C ASN A 1095 -30.27 1.84 -69.94
N THR A 1096 -29.72 3.00 -70.32
CA THR A 1096 -30.09 3.74 -71.53
C THR A 1096 -28.98 3.74 -72.58
N SER A 1097 -28.02 2.80 -72.50
CA SER A 1097 -26.88 2.69 -73.42
C SER A 1097 -26.46 1.21 -73.57
N THR A 1098 -25.28 0.93 -74.12
CA THR A 1098 -24.89 -0.45 -74.47
C THR A 1098 -24.17 -1.20 -73.35
N VAL A 1099 -24.59 -2.45 -73.13
CA VAL A 1099 -23.83 -3.46 -72.39
C VAL A 1099 -23.34 -4.51 -73.38
N TYR A 1100 -22.07 -4.88 -73.34
CA TYR A 1100 -21.43 -5.87 -74.20
C TYR A 1100 -20.99 -7.08 -73.38
N GLU A 1101 -21.37 -8.29 -73.80
CA GLU A 1101 -20.92 -9.55 -73.19
C GLU A 1101 -20.06 -10.31 -74.22
N HIS A 1102 -18.83 -10.66 -73.84
CA HIS A 1102 -17.87 -11.36 -74.70
C HIS A 1102 -17.79 -12.85 -74.34
N CYS A 1103 -17.56 -13.73 -75.33
CA CYS A 1103 -17.37 -15.18 -75.13
C CYS A 1103 -16.57 -15.52 -73.87
N GLY A 1104 -17.17 -16.25 -72.92
CA GLY A 1104 -16.54 -16.64 -71.64
C GLY A 1104 -16.88 -15.75 -70.44
N SER A 1105 -17.53 -14.59 -70.66
CA SER A 1105 -18.13 -13.81 -69.56
C SER A 1105 -19.31 -14.55 -68.92
N THR A 1106 -19.72 -14.09 -67.74
CA THR A 1106 -20.91 -14.59 -67.04
C THR A 1106 -21.72 -13.41 -66.52
N TYR A 1107 -23.02 -13.38 -66.81
CA TYR A 1107 -24.00 -12.48 -66.21
C TYR A 1107 -25.05 -13.29 -65.44
N SER A 1108 -25.43 -12.82 -64.25
CA SER A 1108 -26.48 -13.42 -63.42
C SER A 1108 -27.37 -12.34 -62.82
N GLY A 1109 -28.69 -12.53 -62.81
CA GLY A 1109 -29.66 -11.58 -62.25
C GLY A 1109 -30.71 -11.08 -63.25
N SER A 1110 -31.55 -10.15 -62.81
CA SER A 1110 -32.56 -9.49 -63.65
C SER A 1110 -31.91 -8.54 -64.65
N LEU A 1111 -32.27 -8.67 -65.92
CA LEU A 1111 -31.77 -7.86 -67.02
C LEU A 1111 -32.38 -6.45 -67.01
N PRO A 1112 -31.62 -5.40 -67.38
CA PRO A 1112 -32.17 -4.05 -67.51
C PRO A 1112 -33.03 -3.91 -68.77
N SER A 1113 -34.11 -3.15 -68.66
CA SER A 1113 -35.05 -2.87 -69.74
C SER A 1113 -35.16 -1.36 -70.00
N PRO A 1114 -35.19 -0.87 -71.25
CA PRO A 1114 -35.15 -1.59 -72.53
C PRO A 1114 -33.98 -1.15 -73.43
N ASN A 1115 -32.79 -1.75 -73.29
CA ASN A 1115 -31.82 -1.83 -74.40
C ASN A 1115 -30.72 -2.89 -74.18
N ALA A 1116 -30.37 -3.55 -75.29
CA ALA A 1116 -29.54 -4.74 -75.45
C ALA A 1116 -28.39 -5.00 -74.45
N LEU A 1117 -28.40 -6.21 -73.85
CA LEU A 1117 -27.18 -7.00 -73.81
C LEU A 1117 -26.79 -7.30 -75.26
N THR A 1118 -25.62 -6.82 -75.68
CA THR A 1118 -25.07 -7.08 -77.01
C THR A 1118 -24.03 -8.18 -76.88
N SER A 1119 -24.42 -9.43 -77.18
CA SER A 1119 -23.46 -10.52 -77.31
C SER A 1119 -22.48 -10.16 -78.44
N VAL A 1120 -21.18 -10.21 -78.13
CA VAL A 1120 -20.10 -10.00 -79.12
C VAL A 1120 -19.67 -11.35 -79.75
N CYS A 1121 -20.49 -12.38 -79.55
CA CYS A 1121 -20.32 -13.72 -80.10
C CYS A 1121 -21.65 -14.26 -80.69
N PRO A 1122 -21.60 -15.15 -81.70
CA PRO A 1122 -22.77 -15.84 -82.25
C PRO A 1122 -23.35 -16.87 -81.28
#